data_AF-A0A6S7GTV9-F1
#
_entry.id   AF-A0A6S7GTV9-F1
#
_cell.length_a   1.000
_cell.length_b   1.000
_cell.length_c   1.000
_cell.angle_alpha   90.00
_cell.angle_beta   90.00
_cell.angle_gamma   90.00
#
_symmetry.space_group_name_H-M   'P 1'
#
loop_
_entity.id
_entity.type
_entity.pdbx_description
1 polymer ?
#
loop_
_entity_poly.entity_id
_entity_poly.type
_entity_poly.pdbx_seq_one_letter_code
_entity_poly.pdbx_strand_id
1 'polypeptide(L)'
;MKRCVDETSHSVSFCKFESISADRKYKEQKLNEIIAAICAMLNSNGGKVILHNECECEKVKRLPPLVIRILEQSLVSIIGTHQTVSKIDFKEDKQRQSIVILIQKADFLVTANYNLYLPSQSQVILVSPVEQLTKVKDDIICRKVGPQADQLGSHWKIFCKDTNCDLQDSKNVQLKHLKAVASKRATLADRMTGKGNKFTCYVSAFANHNGGHIYYGIRDDGVVEGELIPNEQDKNEITKKVEKAIKKLIWPEKIGQPKRGEQWEIFFEPVVDKNSKAIPLTVVIVIYIALCLGGVFTEEPECYEMVEGKVKKMSFATWKKRVLQLDDVGIPVAVQRIEWGSSATERHCSKAREVLMTAINNGKWKMFSKYAKLFENKYPEVEVKLMVLSRRLIVSYRQGCLRTARLLLIDYHQLLPKANELLIFEVIYLYLKAALKRVTGDCQAAGEILKDALLKTDQLSPGIVTAATLSFAAMNQDSALNEDGPSPADLSIKVLEHLRYAPRSKIQVDIEQKAYISLATFHLGYHLSGKIIENDVNHLRLEKATSSIMALNKSVCSGYSLSRYREVQFNLVQSTLYYRYAQVKPEKNEEFLEEAFQFSKKAQYIARASNFDEMVTWANVSAALCTEKLVLASLVKIDRVKKIYVPVSKK
;
A
#
# COMPACT_ATOMS: atom_id res chain seq x y z
N MET A 1 -40.67 -10.94 -17.67
CA MET A 1 -40.49 -9.62 -18.33
C MET A 1 -39.01 -9.44 -18.66
N LYS A 2 -38.58 -9.71 -19.90
CA LYS A 2 -37.22 -9.37 -20.37
C LYS A 2 -37.15 -7.86 -20.48
N ARG A 3 -36.38 -7.17 -19.63
CA ARG A 3 -36.09 -5.74 -19.82
C ARG A 3 -35.38 -5.61 -21.17
N CYS A 4 -35.99 -4.91 -22.12
CA CYS A 4 -35.28 -4.32 -23.24
C CYS A 4 -34.20 -3.43 -22.65
N VAL A 5 -32.96 -3.89 -22.68
CA VAL A 5 -31.79 -3.05 -22.47
C VAL A 5 -31.63 -2.32 -23.79
N ASP A 6 -31.71 -0.98 -23.79
CA ASP A 6 -31.37 -0.18 -24.96
C ASP A 6 -30.01 -0.64 -25.51
N GLU A 7 -30.02 -1.27 -26.69
CA GLU A 7 -28.80 -1.78 -27.30
C GLU A 7 -27.90 -0.60 -27.67
N THR A 8 -26.91 -0.33 -26.83
CA THR A 8 -25.91 0.70 -27.11
C THR A 8 -25.11 0.26 -28.34
N SER A 9 -25.19 1.07 -29.40
CA SER A 9 -24.51 0.82 -30.67
C SER A 9 -23.65 2.00 -31.06
N HIS A 10 -22.45 1.73 -31.57
CA HIS A 10 -21.53 2.74 -32.06
C HIS A 10 -21.03 2.37 -33.45
N SER A 11 -21.20 3.26 -34.42
CA SER A 11 -20.77 3.04 -35.80
C SER A 11 -19.44 3.74 -36.04
N VAL A 12 -18.48 3.01 -36.60
CA VAL A 12 -17.18 3.54 -37.04
C VAL A 12 -17.07 3.35 -38.55
N SER A 13 -16.82 4.44 -39.26
CA SER A 13 -16.54 4.41 -40.69
C SER A 13 -15.13 3.87 -40.94
N PHE A 14 -15.02 2.97 -41.92
CA PHE A 14 -13.81 2.29 -42.30
C PHE A 14 -13.63 2.25 -43.83
N CYS A 15 -12.96 3.27 -44.38
CA CYS A 15 -12.54 3.29 -45.78
C CYS A 15 -11.16 2.63 -45.99
N LYS A 16 -11.04 1.76 -47.01
CA LYS A 16 -9.79 1.48 -47.76
C LYS A 16 -8.61 0.80 -47.01
N PHE A 17 -8.83 -0.10 -46.06
CA PHE A 17 -7.71 -0.76 -45.34
C PHE A 17 -6.72 -1.56 -46.23
N GLU A 18 -7.13 -1.99 -47.43
CA GLU A 18 -6.29 -2.75 -48.37
C GLU A 18 -5.55 -1.89 -49.42
N SER A 19 -6.09 -0.74 -49.85
CA SER A 19 -5.36 0.17 -50.76
C SER A 19 -4.31 1.03 -50.03
N ILE A 20 -4.20 0.88 -48.70
CA ILE A 20 -3.35 1.65 -47.80
C ILE A 20 -2.19 0.76 -47.32
N SER A 21 -1.39 0.24 -48.26
CA SER A 21 -0.01 -0.13 -47.95
C SER A 21 0.89 1.11 -47.77
N ALA A 22 0.41 2.31 -48.15
CA ALA A 22 1.21 3.54 -48.17
C ALA A 22 1.02 4.49 -46.95
N ASP A 23 -0.14 4.53 -46.29
CA ASP A 23 -0.39 5.47 -45.17
C ASP A 23 -0.58 4.75 -43.82
N ARG A 24 0.56 4.42 -43.20
CA ARG A 24 0.65 3.81 -41.86
C ARG A 24 -0.09 4.64 -40.79
N LYS A 25 -0.14 5.97 -40.93
CA LYS A 25 -0.70 6.89 -39.93
C LYS A 25 -2.22 6.81 -39.90
N TYR A 26 -2.87 6.76 -41.05
CA TYR A 26 -4.33 6.60 -41.14
C TYR A 26 -4.78 5.26 -40.54
N LYS A 27 -4.06 4.16 -40.85
CA LYS A 27 -4.35 2.83 -40.31
C LYS A 27 -4.30 2.82 -38.77
N GLU A 28 -3.26 3.41 -38.20
CA GLU A 28 -3.07 3.50 -36.75
C GLU A 28 -4.15 4.36 -36.09
N GLN A 29 -4.52 5.49 -36.71
CA GLN A 29 -5.61 6.33 -36.24
C GLN A 29 -6.95 5.58 -36.17
N LYS A 30 -7.32 4.86 -37.24
CA LYS A 30 -8.58 4.11 -37.28
C LYS A 30 -8.60 2.93 -36.32
N LEU A 31 -7.47 2.25 -36.17
CA LEU A 31 -7.33 1.19 -35.19
C LEU A 31 -7.54 1.73 -33.76
N ASN A 32 -6.95 2.88 -33.43
CA ASN A 32 -7.12 3.51 -32.13
C ASN A 32 -8.57 3.95 -31.87
N GLU A 33 -9.28 4.44 -32.89
CA GLU A 33 -10.71 4.79 -32.80
C GLU A 33 -11.57 3.56 -32.45
N ILE A 34 -11.31 2.42 -33.11
CA ILE A 34 -12.01 1.15 -32.85
C ILE A 34 -11.67 0.63 -31.44
N ILE A 35 -10.39 0.66 -31.05
CA ILE A 35 -9.94 0.25 -29.71
C ILE A 35 -10.60 1.12 -28.63
N ALA A 36 -10.68 2.44 -28.83
CA ALA A 36 -11.33 3.35 -27.90
C ALA A 36 -12.82 3.00 -27.72
N ALA A 37 -13.52 2.72 -28.82
CA ALA A 37 -14.91 2.28 -28.78
C ALA A 37 -15.07 0.95 -28.02
N ILE A 38 -14.21 -0.03 -28.29
CA ILE A 38 -14.26 -1.33 -27.61
C ILE A 38 -13.95 -1.18 -26.11
N CYS A 39 -12.91 -0.42 -25.75
CA CYS A 39 -12.57 -0.10 -24.36
C CYS A 39 -13.75 0.58 -23.63
N ALA A 40 -14.42 1.53 -24.30
CA ALA A 40 -15.60 2.20 -23.74
C ALA A 40 -16.74 1.24 -23.44
N MET A 41 -17.04 0.31 -24.35
CA MET A 41 -18.08 -0.69 -24.18
C MET A 41 -17.75 -1.68 -23.06
N LEU A 42 -16.49 -2.15 -23.00
CA LEU A 42 -15.99 -3.05 -21.93
C LEU A 42 -16.14 -2.41 -20.54
N ASN A 43 -15.84 -1.11 -20.43
CA ASN A 43 -15.91 -0.35 -19.17
C ASN A 43 -17.32 0.12 -18.79
N SER A 44 -18.31 -0.13 -19.65
CA SER A 44 -19.69 0.34 -19.48
C SER A 44 -20.65 -0.85 -19.33
N ASN A 45 -21.69 -0.96 -20.16
CA ASN A 45 -22.69 -2.03 -20.10
C ASN A 45 -22.53 -3.05 -21.23
N GLY A 46 -21.39 -3.07 -21.92
CA GLY A 46 -21.25 -3.75 -23.21
C GLY A 46 -21.99 -3.02 -24.34
N GLY A 47 -22.15 -3.68 -25.48
CA GLY A 47 -22.83 -3.14 -26.65
C GLY A 47 -22.35 -3.77 -27.95
N LYS A 48 -22.54 -3.05 -29.06
CA LYS A 48 -22.02 -3.45 -30.37
C LYS A 48 -21.30 -2.30 -31.08
N VAL A 49 -20.17 -2.60 -31.71
CA VAL A 49 -19.46 -1.69 -32.60
C VAL A 49 -19.66 -2.16 -34.04
N ILE A 50 -20.15 -1.28 -34.91
CA ILE A 50 -20.43 -1.60 -36.31
C ILE A 50 -19.41 -0.89 -37.19
N LEU A 51 -18.65 -1.67 -37.97
CA LEU A 51 -17.67 -1.16 -38.91
C LEU A 51 -18.27 -1.14 -40.31
N HIS A 52 -18.47 0.04 -40.88
CA HIS A 52 -19.01 0.21 -42.23
C HIS A 52 -17.89 0.41 -43.24
N ASN A 53 -17.96 -0.30 -44.37
CA ASN A 53 -17.11 -0.01 -45.51
C ASN A 53 -17.72 1.14 -46.32
N GLU A 54 -17.11 2.33 -46.28
CA GLU A 54 -17.58 3.51 -47.02
C GLU A 54 -17.10 3.56 -48.48
N CYS A 55 -16.41 2.52 -48.96
CA CYS A 55 -15.89 2.54 -50.32
C CYS A 55 -16.99 2.17 -51.34
N GLU A 56 -17.52 3.16 -52.07
CA GLU A 56 -18.45 2.98 -53.20
C GLU A 56 -17.86 2.25 -54.42
N CYS A 57 -16.62 1.74 -54.34
CA CYS A 57 -16.04 0.95 -55.43
C CYS A 57 -16.67 -0.44 -55.47
N GLU A 58 -17.50 -0.70 -56.48
CA GLU A 58 -18.23 -1.94 -56.75
C GLU A 58 -17.40 -3.25 -56.74
N LYS A 59 -16.07 -3.16 -56.71
CA LYS A 59 -15.14 -4.29 -56.87
C LYS A 59 -14.67 -4.94 -55.56
N VAL A 60 -14.90 -4.36 -54.37
CA VAL A 60 -14.49 -4.96 -53.08
C VAL A 60 -15.71 -5.19 -52.19
N LYS A 61 -16.49 -6.23 -52.52
CA LYS A 61 -17.79 -6.54 -51.87
C LYS A 61 -17.71 -7.28 -50.53
N ARG A 62 -16.50 -7.56 -50.00
CA ARG A 62 -16.32 -8.22 -48.69
C ARG A 62 -15.22 -7.52 -47.91
N LEU A 63 -15.49 -7.20 -46.64
CA LEU A 63 -14.46 -6.85 -45.69
C LEU A 63 -13.51 -8.05 -45.54
N PRO A 64 -12.19 -7.88 -45.66
CA PRO A 64 -11.26 -9.01 -45.67
C PRO A 64 -11.15 -9.64 -44.27
N PRO A 65 -11.05 -10.98 -44.15
CA PRO A 65 -10.73 -11.68 -42.90
C PRO A 65 -9.47 -11.14 -42.20
N LEU A 66 -8.57 -10.50 -42.95
CA LEU A 66 -7.36 -9.85 -42.45
C LEU A 66 -7.65 -8.70 -41.48
N VAL A 67 -8.76 -7.96 -41.64
CA VAL A 67 -9.14 -6.85 -40.74
C VAL A 67 -9.55 -7.40 -39.38
N ILE A 68 -10.37 -8.46 -39.36
CA ILE A 68 -10.77 -9.15 -38.13
C ILE A 68 -9.52 -9.64 -37.39
N ARG A 69 -8.61 -10.31 -38.11
CA ARG A 69 -7.35 -10.79 -37.52
C ARG A 69 -6.50 -9.68 -36.91
N ILE A 70 -6.38 -8.52 -37.57
CA ILE A 70 -5.62 -7.37 -37.05
C ILE A 70 -6.28 -6.81 -35.79
N LEU A 71 -7.61 -6.71 -35.78
CA LEU A 71 -8.37 -6.26 -34.61
C LEU A 71 -8.23 -7.24 -33.45
N GLU A 72 -8.40 -8.54 -33.69
CA GLU A 72 -8.22 -9.59 -32.68
C GLU A 72 -6.82 -9.52 -32.07
N GLN A 73 -5.76 -9.43 -32.88
CA GLN A 73 -4.38 -9.32 -32.38
C GLN A 73 -4.17 -8.05 -31.53
N SER A 74 -4.75 -6.93 -31.94
CA SER A 74 -4.67 -5.67 -31.20
C SER A 74 -5.49 -5.70 -29.90
N LEU A 75 -6.59 -6.44 -29.86
CA LEU A 75 -7.39 -6.63 -28.65
C LEU A 75 -6.68 -7.56 -27.67
N VAL A 76 -6.09 -8.64 -28.15
CA VAL A 76 -5.28 -9.55 -27.32
C VAL A 76 -4.14 -8.81 -26.62
N SER A 77 -3.49 -7.84 -27.27
CA SER A 77 -2.43 -7.04 -26.64
C SER A 77 -2.94 -6.03 -25.61
N ILE A 78 -4.24 -5.74 -25.57
CA ILE A 78 -4.84 -4.74 -24.68
C ILE A 78 -5.59 -5.37 -23.51
N ILE A 79 -6.42 -6.37 -23.78
CA ILE A 79 -7.29 -6.99 -22.76
C ILE A 79 -6.95 -8.45 -22.45
N GLY A 80 -6.01 -9.03 -23.21
CA GLY A 80 -5.53 -10.39 -23.01
C GLY A 80 -6.41 -11.45 -23.70
N THR A 81 -5.80 -12.58 -24.03
CA THR A 81 -6.42 -13.67 -24.81
C THR A 81 -7.75 -14.14 -24.24
N HIS A 82 -7.82 -14.35 -22.92
CA HIS A 82 -9.05 -14.85 -22.29
C HIS A 82 -10.22 -13.88 -22.43
N GLN A 83 -9.99 -12.57 -22.24
CA GLN A 83 -11.06 -11.57 -22.32
C GLN A 83 -11.49 -11.35 -23.77
N THR A 84 -10.55 -11.33 -24.71
CA THR A 84 -10.90 -11.25 -26.14
C THR A 84 -11.83 -12.39 -26.55
N VAL A 85 -11.54 -13.63 -26.14
CA VAL A 85 -12.38 -14.80 -26.50
C VAL A 85 -13.73 -14.81 -25.78
N SER A 86 -13.77 -14.41 -24.50
CA SER A 86 -14.99 -14.53 -23.68
C SER A 86 -15.94 -13.33 -23.77
N LYS A 87 -15.42 -12.13 -24.07
CA LYS A 87 -16.19 -10.89 -24.04
C LYS A 87 -16.43 -10.28 -25.42
N ILE A 88 -15.75 -10.75 -26.47
CA ILE A 88 -15.83 -10.16 -27.82
C ILE A 88 -16.20 -11.23 -28.85
N ASP A 89 -17.20 -10.94 -29.68
CA ASP A 89 -17.62 -11.80 -30.78
C ASP A 89 -17.73 -10.99 -32.08
N PHE A 90 -17.16 -11.52 -33.16
CA PHE A 90 -17.14 -10.88 -34.48
C PHE A 90 -18.17 -11.52 -35.39
N LYS A 91 -19.10 -10.71 -35.91
CA LYS A 91 -20.12 -11.16 -36.88
C LYS A 91 -20.01 -10.37 -38.17
N GLU A 92 -19.95 -11.07 -39.29
CA GLU A 92 -20.09 -10.46 -40.61
C GLU A 92 -21.56 -10.28 -40.94
N ASP A 93 -21.99 -9.02 -41.14
CA ASP A 93 -23.26 -8.72 -41.76
C ASP A 93 -23.06 -8.63 -43.28
N LYS A 94 -23.34 -9.74 -43.95
CA LYS A 94 -23.21 -9.87 -45.41
C LYS A 94 -24.18 -8.97 -46.18
N GLN A 95 -25.32 -8.60 -45.60
CA GLN A 95 -26.31 -7.75 -46.27
C GLN A 95 -25.90 -6.29 -46.24
N ARG A 96 -25.35 -5.83 -45.11
CA ARG A 96 -24.93 -4.44 -44.90
C ARG A 96 -23.44 -4.19 -45.16
N GLN A 97 -22.71 -5.20 -45.63
CA GLN A 97 -21.26 -5.16 -45.85
C GLN A 97 -20.50 -4.55 -44.66
N SER A 98 -20.85 -5.02 -43.46
CA SER A 98 -20.30 -4.49 -42.22
C SER A 98 -19.82 -5.60 -41.29
N ILE A 99 -18.85 -5.28 -40.44
CA ILE A 99 -18.45 -6.14 -39.33
C ILE A 99 -19.13 -5.62 -38.06
N VAL A 100 -19.85 -6.48 -37.37
CA VAL A 100 -20.47 -6.20 -36.08
C VAL A 100 -19.65 -6.89 -35.00
N ILE A 101 -19.07 -6.09 -34.11
CA ILE A 101 -18.31 -6.55 -32.95
C ILE A 101 -19.23 -6.47 -31.74
N LEU A 102 -19.66 -7.61 -31.23
CA LEU A 102 -20.45 -7.71 -30.01
C LEU A 102 -19.51 -7.72 -28.81
N ILE A 103 -19.79 -6.88 -27.81
CA ILE A 103 -18.90 -6.66 -26.67
C ILE A 103 -19.70 -6.81 -25.39
N GLN A 104 -19.27 -7.70 -24.51
CA GLN A 104 -19.80 -7.84 -23.16
C GLN A 104 -19.03 -6.95 -22.20
N LYS A 105 -19.67 -6.52 -21.11
CA LYS A 105 -19.02 -5.78 -20.03
C LYS A 105 -17.86 -6.60 -19.42
N ALA A 106 -16.73 -5.94 -19.19
CA ALA A 106 -15.59 -6.49 -18.46
C ALA A 106 -15.83 -6.43 -16.95
N ASP A 107 -15.27 -7.41 -16.23
CA ASP A 107 -15.42 -7.53 -14.77
C ASP A 107 -14.47 -6.56 -14.01
N PHE A 108 -13.55 -5.93 -14.72
CA PHE A 108 -12.58 -4.96 -14.21
C PHE A 108 -12.42 -3.80 -15.19
N LEU A 109 -11.82 -2.70 -14.72
CA LEU A 109 -11.55 -1.54 -15.56
C LEU A 109 -10.46 -1.86 -16.59
N VAL A 110 -10.82 -1.81 -17.87
CA VAL A 110 -9.91 -1.96 -19.00
C VAL A 110 -9.26 -0.62 -19.31
N THR A 111 -7.93 -0.60 -19.32
CA THR A 111 -7.13 0.59 -19.68
C THR A 111 -6.34 0.27 -20.94
N ALA A 112 -6.54 1.02 -22.03
CA ALA A 112 -5.87 0.78 -23.30
C ALA A 112 -4.37 1.10 -23.24
N ASN A 113 -3.99 2.10 -22.46
CA ASN A 113 -2.61 2.45 -22.18
C ASN A 113 -2.50 3.18 -20.84
N TYR A 114 -1.68 2.68 -19.92
CA TYR A 114 -1.49 3.32 -18.62
C TYR A 114 -0.67 4.62 -18.70
N ASN A 115 0.13 4.83 -19.75
CA ASN A 115 1.13 5.91 -19.83
C ASN A 115 2.03 5.97 -18.58
N LEU A 116 2.37 4.79 -18.07
CA LEU A 116 3.12 4.57 -16.84
C LEU A 116 4.28 3.60 -17.11
N TYR A 117 5.47 3.91 -16.62
CA TYR A 117 6.67 3.12 -16.88
C TYR A 117 7.23 2.50 -15.61
N LEU A 118 7.95 1.39 -15.79
CA LEU A 118 8.76 0.72 -14.77
C LEU A 118 10.17 0.41 -15.31
N PRO A 119 11.20 0.40 -14.45
CA PRO A 119 12.53 0.02 -14.87
C PRO A 119 12.66 -1.51 -14.90
N SER A 120 13.32 -2.01 -15.92
CA SER A 120 13.87 -3.37 -15.99
C SER A 120 15.38 -3.32 -15.73
N GLN A 121 16.09 -4.43 -15.95
CA GLN A 121 17.53 -4.48 -15.69
C GLN A 121 18.33 -3.51 -16.59
N SER A 122 17.91 -3.31 -17.85
CA SER A 122 18.70 -2.56 -18.85
C SER A 122 17.90 -1.51 -19.61
N GLN A 123 16.60 -1.35 -19.33
CA GLN A 123 15.75 -0.40 -20.04
C GLN A 123 14.50 -0.08 -19.22
N VAL A 124 13.72 0.90 -19.69
CA VAL A 124 12.38 1.18 -19.17
C VAL A 124 11.30 0.56 -20.03
N ILE A 125 10.29 0.00 -19.38
CA ILE A 125 9.20 -0.73 -20.00
C ILE A 125 7.89 -0.01 -19.67
N LEU A 126 7.05 0.20 -20.69
CA LEU A 126 5.69 0.69 -20.51
C LEU A 126 4.87 -0.42 -19.84
N VAL A 127 4.14 -0.10 -18.76
CA VAL A 127 3.27 -1.07 -18.09
C VAL A 127 2.21 -1.56 -19.08
N SER A 128 2.15 -2.88 -19.21
CA SER A 128 1.29 -3.52 -20.17
C SER A 128 -0.19 -3.33 -19.81
N PRO A 129 -1.06 -2.98 -20.78
CA PRO A 129 -2.51 -2.93 -20.59
C PRO A 129 -3.12 -4.21 -20.01
N VAL A 130 -2.51 -5.37 -20.34
CA VAL A 130 -2.96 -6.69 -19.86
C VAL A 130 -2.49 -7.02 -18.45
N GLU A 131 -1.64 -6.19 -17.85
CA GLU A 131 -1.22 -6.38 -16.47
C GLU A 131 -2.46 -6.34 -15.56
N GLN A 132 -2.51 -7.25 -14.58
CA GLN A 132 -3.63 -7.30 -13.65
C GLN A 132 -3.74 -5.96 -12.92
N LEU A 133 -4.93 -5.35 -13.00
CA LEU A 133 -5.15 -4.02 -12.47
C LEU A 133 -4.88 -3.93 -10.94
N THR A 134 -5.09 -5.04 -10.21
CA THR A 134 -4.70 -5.19 -8.80
C THR A 134 -3.21 -5.03 -8.59
N LYS A 135 -2.37 -5.60 -9.45
CA LYS A 135 -0.91 -5.41 -9.39
C LYS A 135 -0.50 -3.99 -9.71
N VAL A 136 -1.09 -3.38 -10.74
CA VAL A 136 -0.84 -1.96 -11.06
C VAL A 136 -1.21 -1.07 -9.87
N LYS A 137 -2.35 -1.36 -9.23
CA LYS A 137 -2.78 -0.69 -8.01
C LYS A 137 -1.79 -0.92 -6.87
N ASP A 138 -1.49 -2.16 -6.50
CA ASP A 138 -0.79 -2.49 -5.26
C ASP A 138 0.72 -2.28 -5.34
N ASP A 139 1.32 -2.59 -6.48
CA ASP A 139 2.77 -2.55 -6.65
C ASP A 139 3.28 -1.16 -7.07
N ILE A 140 2.40 -0.30 -7.61
CA ILE A 140 2.78 1.01 -8.14
C ILE A 140 2.02 2.14 -7.44
N ILE A 141 0.69 2.19 -7.56
CA ILE A 141 -0.10 3.34 -7.08
C ILE A 141 -0.16 3.37 -5.55
N CYS A 142 -0.44 2.23 -4.92
CA CYS A 142 -0.61 2.02 -3.49
C CYS A 142 0.61 1.38 -2.81
N ARG A 143 1.75 1.37 -3.51
CA ARG A 143 2.99 0.72 -3.09
C ARG A 143 3.38 1.10 -1.66
N LYS A 144 3.85 0.11 -0.89
CA LYS A 144 4.51 0.35 0.40
C LYS A 144 5.98 0.69 0.17
N VAL A 145 6.50 1.69 0.89
CA VAL A 145 7.92 2.06 0.80
C VAL A 145 8.79 0.91 1.29
N GLY A 146 9.54 0.31 0.36
CA GLY A 146 10.57 -0.67 0.68
C GLY A 146 11.78 -0.03 1.36
N PRO A 147 12.64 -0.81 2.04
CA PRO A 147 13.84 -0.29 2.71
C PRO A 147 14.98 0.17 1.78
N GLN A 148 14.88 0.00 0.46
CA GLN A 148 15.96 0.19 -0.52
C GLN A 148 15.71 1.37 -1.49
N ALA A 149 15.13 2.47 -1.02
CA ALA A 149 14.98 3.65 -1.88
C ALA A 149 16.33 4.39 -2.02
N ASP A 150 16.68 4.81 -3.23
CA ASP A 150 17.87 5.62 -3.48
C ASP A 150 17.74 6.99 -2.82
N GLN A 151 18.83 7.44 -2.21
CA GLN A 151 18.89 8.68 -1.46
C GLN A 151 19.52 9.79 -2.29
N LEU A 152 19.06 11.01 -2.07
CA LEU A 152 19.68 12.18 -2.68
C LEU A 152 21.19 12.21 -2.36
N GLY A 153 22.03 12.31 -3.38
CA GLY A 153 23.48 12.37 -3.23
C GLY A 153 24.18 11.02 -3.07
N SER A 154 23.45 9.89 -3.20
CA SER A 154 24.03 8.54 -3.21
C SER A 154 24.60 8.14 -4.58
N HIS A 155 24.65 9.05 -5.54
CA HIS A 155 25.23 8.82 -6.85
C HIS A 155 26.75 8.68 -6.80
N TRP A 156 27.30 8.10 -7.85
CA TRP A 156 28.74 8.04 -8.07
C TRP A 156 29.31 9.43 -8.37
N LYS A 157 30.46 9.78 -7.79
CA LYS A 157 31.04 11.14 -7.86
C LYS A 157 32.41 11.23 -8.53
N ILE A 158 33.07 10.09 -8.77
CA ILE A 158 34.46 10.08 -9.26
C ILE A 158 34.50 9.42 -10.65
N PHE A 159 34.74 10.21 -11.68
CA PHE A 159 34.70 9.73 -13.07
C PHE A 159 36.06 9.95 -13.74
N CYS A 160 36.78 8.88 -14.08
CA CYS A 160 38.07 8.96 -14.78
C CYS A 160 37.87 8.73 -16.28
N LYS A 161 38.33 9.67 -17.11
CA LYS A 161 38.15 9.62 -18.57
C LYS A 161 38.75 8.34 -19.18
N ASP A 162 38.07 7.81 -20.19
CA ASP A 162 38.44 6.62 -20.97
C ASP A 162 38.69 5.38 -20.09
N THR A 163 38.09 5.37 -18.89
CA THR A 163 38.21 4.29 -17.90
C THR A 163 36.81 3.78 -17.57
N ASN A 164 36.68 2.48 -17.33
CA ASN A 164 35.43 1.90 -16.85
C ASN A 164 35.19 2.35 -15.39
N CYS A 165 34.00 2.85 -15.10
CA CYS A 165 33.62 3.26 -13.74
C CYS A 165 32.89 2.16 -12.94
N ASP A 166 32.87 0.93 -13.47
CA ASP A 166 32.21 -0.26 -12.92
C ASP A 166 30.69 -0.08 -12.68
N LEU A 167 30.11 1.01 -13.17
CA LEU A 167 28.66 1.20 -13.23
C LEU A 167 28.11 0.38 -14.38
N GLN A 168 26.98 -0.28 -14.12
CA GLN A 168 26.20 -0.99 -15.11
C GLN A 168 24.75 -0.54 -15.01
N ASP A 169 24.06 -0.62 -16.15
CA ASP A 169 22.61 -0.44 -16.17
C ASP A 169 21.94 -1.41 -15.19
N SER A 170 20.99 -0.87 -14.43
CA SER A 170 20.21 -1.60 -13.46
C SER A 170 18.84 -0.97 -13.31
N LYS A 171 18.01 -1.52 -12.41
CA LYS A 171 16.70 -0.95 -12.09
C LYS A 171 16.75 0.48 -11.52
N ASN A 172 17.93 0.93 -11.09
CA ASN A 172 18.16 2.18 -10.38
C ASN A 172 19.27 3.04 -11.02
N VAL A 173 19.99 2.52 -12.02
CA VAL A 173 21.08 3.22 -12.71
C VAL A 173 20.86 3.08 -14.19
N GLN A 174 20.89 4.20 -14.91
CA GLN A 174 20.87 4.20 -16.36
C GLN A 174 22.01 5.04 -16.92
N LEU A 175 22.85 4.42 -17.74
CA LEU A 175 23.90 5.06 -18.50
C LEU A 175 23.34 5.56 -19.84
N LYS A 176 23.83 6.73 -20.26
CA LYS A 176 23.43 7.40 -21.49
C LYS A 176 24.63 8.05 -22.15
N HIS A 177 24.96 7.58 -23.34
CA HIS A 177 25.90 8.24 -24.23
C HIS A 177 25.15 8.95 -25.37
N LEU A 178 25.26 10.28 -25.42
CA LEU A 178 24.54 11.10 -26.38
C LEU A 178 25.35 11.23 -27.66
N LYS A 179 24.95 10.51 -28.71
CA LYS A 179 25.56 10.66 -30.05
C LYS A 179 25.54 12.13 -30.48
N ALA A 180 26.70 12.64 -30.90
CA ALA A 180 26.80 13.96 -31.51
C ALA A 180 25.92 13.99 -32.77
N VAL A 181 25.04 14.99 -32.88
CA VAL A 181 24.17 15.13 -34.05
C VAL A 181 24.86 16.11 -35.01
N ALA A 182 25.02 15.74 -36.27
CA ALA A 182 25.61 16.60 -37.31
C ALA A 182 24.78 17.89 -37.59
N SER A 183 23.55 17.97 -37.07
CA SER A 183 22.64 19.11 -37.20
C SER A 183 22.96 20.19 -36.17
N LYS A 184 23.32 21.39 -36.65
CA LYS A 184 23.67 22.59 -35.85
C LYS A 184 22.55 23.14 -34.94
N ARG A 185 21.34 22.55 -34.91
CA ARG A 185 20.16 23.13 -34.24
C ARG A 185 19.77 22.52 -32.88
N ALA A 186 20.26 21.34 -32.52
CA ALA A 186 19.87 20.69 -31.26
C ALA A 186 20.93 20.88 -30.17
N THR A 187 20.58 21.57 -29.08
CA THR A 187 21.47 21.74 -27.92
C THR A 187 21.68 20.40 -27.19
N LEU A 188 22.71 20.31 -26.32
CA LEU A 188 22.90 19.16 -25.43
C LEU A 188 21.64 18.89 -24.60
N ALA A 189 21.03 19.95 -24.06
CA ALA A 189 19.79 19.88 -23.30
C ALA A 189 18.60 19.32 -24.13
N ASP A 190 18.49 19.66 -25.42
CA ASP A 190 17.49 19.08 -26.32
C ASP A 190 17.72 17.60 -26.58
N ARG A 191 18.98 17.20 -26.74
CA ARG A 191 19.33 15.79 -26.90
C ARG A 191 18.95 15.03 -25.63
N MET A 192 19.36 15.49 -24.45
CA MET A 192 19.06 14.85 -23.16
C MET A 192 17.56 14.62 -22.94
N THR A 193 16.75 15.67 -23.13
CA THR A 193 15.31 15.67 -22.80
C THR A 193 14.39 15.29 -23.96
N GLY A 194 14.95 15.08 -25.15
CA GLY A 194 14.21 14.75 -26.36
C GLY A 194 13.57 13.36 -26.33
N LYS A 195 12.52 13.16 -27.15
CA LYS A 195 11.78 11.89 -27.25
C LYS A 195 12.67 10.68 -27.56
N GLY A 196 13.74 10.88 -28.33
CA GLY A 196 14.68 9.81 -28.70
C GLY A 196 15.41 9.18 -27.51
N ASN A 197 15.66 9.95 -26.44
CA ASN A 197 16.33 9.46 -25.23
C ASN A 197 15.38 8.99 -24.14
N LYS A 198 14.06 9.05 -24.39
CA LYS A 198 13.02 8.57 -23.47
C LYS A 198 13.15 9.15 -22.04
N PHE A 199 13.66 10.37 -21.90
CA PHE A 199 13.96 10.97 -20.59
C PHE A 199 12.76 10.93 -19.64
N THR A 200 11.58 11.36 -20.11
CA THR A 200 10.34 11.34 -19.32
C THR A 200 9.91 9.92 -18.93
N CYS A 201 10.18 8.92 -19.77
CA CYS A 201 9.93 7.52 -19.43
C CYS A 201 10.85 7.03 -18.31
N TYR A 202 12.13 7.43 -18.30
CA TYR A 202 13.04 7.14 -17.18
C TYR A 202 12.62 7.81 -15.88
N VAL A 203 12.19 9.07 -15.95
CA VAL A 203 11.66 9.79 -14.78
C VAL A 203 10.44 9.06 -14.21
N SER A 204 9.47 8.71 -15.06
CA SER A 204 8.28 7.93 -14.66
C SER A 204 8.71 6.59 -14.04
N ALA A 205 9.58 5.83 -14.70
CA ALA A 205 10.04 4.53 -14.24
C ALA A 205 10.71 4.57 -12.86
N PHE A 206 11.71 5.43 -12.68
CA PHE A 206 12.43 5.52 -11.41
C PHE A 206 11.55 6.02 -10.27
N ALA A 207 10.69 7.02 -10.53
CA ALA A 207 9.74 7.50 -9.54
C ALA A 207 8.74 6.40 -9.12
N ASN A 208 8.31 5.54 -10.05
CA ASN A 208 7.41 4.41 -9.80
C ASN A 208 8.11 3.18 -9.18
N HIS A 209 9.44 3.22 -9.01
CA HIS A 209 10.23 2.10 -8.49
C HIS A 209 10.84 2.40 -7.11
N ASN A 210 12.16 2.52 -7.01
CA ASN A 210 12.91 2.76 -5.77
C ASN A 210 13.71 4.07 -5.89
N GLY A 211 13.33 4.96 -6.81
CA GLY A 211 14.22 6.02 -7.26
C GLY A 211 15.33 5.48 -8.18
N GLY A 212 16.20 6.38 -8.61
CA GLY A 212 17.33 6.03 -9.46
C GLY A 212 18.11 7.23 -9.98
N HIS A 213 19.14 6.93 -10.77
CA HIS A 213 20.09 7.88 -11.32
C HIS A 213 20.25 7.67 -12.82
N ILE A 214 20.19 8.76 -13.58
CA ILE A 214 20.49 8.78 -15.02
C ILE A 214 21.83 9.48 -15.21
N TYR A 215 22.83 8.79 -15.75
CA TYR A 215 24.18 9.30 -16.00
C TYR A 215 24.36 9.58 -17.49
N TYR A 216 24.59 10.85 -17.84
CA TYR A 216 24.94 11.26 -19.20
C TYR A 216 26.45 11.49 -19.32
N GLY A 217 27.04 11.02 -20.42
CA GLY A 217 28.48 11.06 -20.67
C GLY A 217 29.19 9.75 -20.33
N ILE A 218 28.44 8.66 -20.13
CA ILE A 218 28.97 7.32 -19.90
C ILE A 218 28.38 6.38 -20.95
N ARG A 219 29.22 5.58 -21.58
CA ARG A 219 28.83 4.56 -22.54
C ARG A 219 28.12 3.39 -21.87
N ASP A 220 27.40 2.62 -22.66
CA ASP A 220 26.65 1.44 -22.19
C ASP A 220 27.57 0.35 -21.60
N ASP A 221 28.87 0.37 -21.94
CA ASP A 221 29.91 -0.53 -21.39
C ASP A 221 30.57 0.02 -20.10
N GLY A 222 30.11 1.16 -19.57
CA GLY A 222 30.62 1.77 -18.35
C GLY A 222 31.83 2.70 -18.56
N VAL A 223 32.31 2.86 -19.80
CA VAL A 223 33.43 3.75 -20.10
C VAL A 223 33.00 5.21 -20.02
N VAL A 224 33.72 6.00 -19.22
CA VAL A 224 33.47 7.43 -19.03
C VAL A 224 34.07 8.25 -20.16
N GLU A 225 33.25 9.01 -20.88
CA GLU A 225 33.70 9.98 -21.88
C GLU A 225 33.52 11.44 -21.39
N GLY A 226 32.44 11.67 -20.64
CA GLY A 226 31.97 13.00 -20.23
C GLY A 226 31.24 13.74 -21.35
N GLU A 227 30.55 14.82 -20.96
CA GLU A 227 29.93 15.79 -21.85
C GLU A 227 30.66 17.13 -21.71
N LEU A 228 30.90 17.80 -22.84
CA LEU A 228 31.52 19.12 -22.87
C LEU A 228 30.47 20.20 -22.55
N ILE A 229 30.67 20.92 -21.45
CA ILE A 229 29.82 22.05 -21.04
C ILE A 229 30.70 23.30 -20.91
N PRO A 230 30.73 24.17 -21.95
CA PRO A 230 31.71 25.25 -22.03
C PRO A 230 31.45 26.42 -21.08
N ASN A 231 30.22 26.60 -20.57
CA ASN A 231 29.88 27.71 -19.70
C ASN A 231 28.72 27.38 -18.73
N GLU A 232 28.51 28.23 -17.73
CA GLU A 232 27.41 28.11 -16.76
C GLU A 232 26.03 28.34 -17.37
N GLN A 233 25.93 29.05 -18.50
CA GLN A 233 24.67 29.26 -19.20
C GLN A 233 24.11 27.96 -19.76
N ASP A 234 24.96 27.06 -20.25
CA ASP A 234 24.59 25.74 -20.74
C ASP A 234 24.13 24.82 -19.60
N LYS A 235 24.80 24.85 -18.43
CA LYS A 235 24.31 24.15 -17.22
C LYS A 235 22.92 24.63 -16.80
N ASN A 236 22.70 25.94 -16.85
CA ASN A 236 21.40 26.55 -16.57
C ASN A 236 20.34 26.16 -17.59
N GLU A 237 20.68 26.08 -18.89
CA GLU A 237 19.76 25.62 -19.94
C GLU A 237 19.38 24.15 -19.73
N ILE A 238 20.36 23.28 -19.47
CA ILE A 238 20.14 21.85 -19.17
C ILE A 238 19.19 21.71 -17.98
N THR A 239 19.50 22.39 -16.88
CA THR A 239 18.68 22.38 -15.66
C THR A 239 17.24 22.82 -15.97
N LYS A 240 17.05 23.91 -16.72
CA LYS A 240 15.72 24.43 -17.10
C LYS A 240 14.94 23.45 -17.98
N LYS A 241 15.58 22.78 -18.95
CA LYS A 241 14.89 21.79 -19.81
C LYS A 241 14.54 20.52 -19.06
N VAL A 242 15.44 20.04 -18.19
CA VAL A 242 15.18 18.91 -17.29
C VAL A 242 13.99 19.21 -16.39
N GLU A 243 14.00 20.36 -15.72
CA GLU A 243 12.89 20.81 -14.86
C GLU A 243 11.57 20.90 -15.65
N LYS A 244 11.60 21.51 -16.84
CA LYS A 244 10.43 21.64 -17.71
C LYS A 244 9.87 20.28 -18.13
N ALA A 245 10.73 19.31 -18.43
CA ALA A 245 10.31 17.96 -18.79
C ALA A 245 9.72 17.20 -17.60
N ILE A 246 10.32 17.32 -16.41
CA ILE A 246 9.84 16.69 -15.17
C ILE A 246 8.49 17.27 -14.71
N LYS A 247 8.30 18.59 -14.78
CA LYS A 247 7.05 19.28 -14.40
C LYS A 247 5.87 18.99 -15.33
N LYS A 248 6.12 18.52 -16.56
CA LYS A 248 5.07 18.14 -17.51
C LYS A 248 4.43 16.79 -17.20
N LEU A 249 5.09 15.96 -16.38
CA LEU A 249 4.55 14.67 -15.97
C LEU A 249 3.38 14.88 -15.00
N ILE A 250 2.53 13.87 -14.89
CA ILE A 250 1.43 13.87 -13.94
C ILE A 250 1.93 13.25 -12.64
N TRP A 251 2.07 14.10 -11.63
CA TRP A 251 2.51 13.70 -10.29
C TRP A 251 1.31 13.49 -9.36
N PRO A 252 1.46 12.69 -8.30
CA PRO A 252 0.41 12.49 -7.30
C PRO A 252 -0.02 13.81 -6.64
N GLU A 253 -1.32 13.98 -6.37
CA GLU A 253 -1.90 15.17 -5.73
C GLU A 253 -1.19 15.59 -4.44
N LYS A 254 -0.73 14.62 -3.63
CA LYS A 254 0.00 14.87 -2.38
C LYS A 254 1.35 15.56 -2.60
N ILE A 255 1.97 15.35 -3.77
CA ILE A 255 3.20 16.00 -4.19
C ILE A 255 2.88 17.32 -4.89
N GLY A 256 1.83 17.35 -5.72
CA GLY A 256 1.52 18.49 -6.56
C GLY A 256 2.58 18.64 -7.65
N GLN A 257 3.31 19.76 -7.64
CA GLN A 257 4.41 19.99 -8.59
C GLN A 257 5.74 19.49 -8.00
N PRO A 258 6.55 18.74 -8.78
CA PRO A 258 7.82 18.20 -8.30
C PRO A 258 8.82 19.32 -8.02
N LYS A 259 9.51 19.23 -6.87
CA LYS A 259 10.50 20.20 -6.43
C LYS A 259 11.91 19.63 -6.58
N ARG A 260 12.81 20.50 -7.03
CA ARG A 260 14.25 20.24 -7.05
C ARG A 260 14.77 20.11 -5.62
N GLY A 261 15.66 19.16 -5.38
CA GLY A 261 16.21 18.82 -4.05
C GLY A 261 15.29 17.92 -3.21
N GLU A 262 14.06 17.65 -3.66
CA GLU A 262 13.14 16.71 -3.00
C GLU A 262 12.82 15.51 -3.90
N GLN A 263 12.11 15.75 -5.02
CA GLN A 263 11.70 14.68 -5.94
C GLN A 263 12.72 14.40 -7.04
N TRP A 264 13.59 15.38 -7.32
CA TRP A 264 14.66 15.23 -8.30
C TRP A 264 15.80 16.20 -8.01
N GLU A 265 17.00 15.88 -8.49
CA GLU A 265 18.15 16.78 -8.46
C GLU A 265 19.04 16.53 -9.68
N ILE A 266 19.85 17.51 -10.05
CA ILE A 266 20.83 17.42 -11.11
C ILE A 266 22.22 17.80 -10.60
N PHE A 267 23.19 16.93 -10.86
CA PHE A 267 24.59 17.10 -10.51
C PHE A 267 25.44 17.18 -11.78
N PHE A 268 26.51 17.97 -11.72
CA PHE A 268 27.49 18.12 -12.78
C PHE A 268 28.84 17.72 -12.21
N GLU A 269 29.14 16.42 -12.26
CA GLU A 269 30.33 15.85 -11.63
C GLU A 269 31.54 15.96 -12.56
N PRO A 270 32.70 16.46 -12.09
CA PRO A 270 33.87 16.66 -12.93
C PRO A 270 34.44 15.31 -13.39
N VAL A 271 34.88 15.25 -14.66
CA VAL A 271 35.68 14.12 -15.16
C VAL A 271 37.16 14.42 -14.89
N VAL A 272 37.89 13.45 -14.37
CA VAL A 272 39.34 13.55 -14.10
C VAL A 272 40.16 12.75 -15.11
N ASP A 273 41.42 13.12 -15.27
CA ASP A 273 42.41 12.33 -16.01
C ASP A 273 42.98 11.20 -15.14
N LYS A 274 43.90 10.41 -15.70
CA LYS A 274 44.58 9.31 -15.00
C LYS A 274 45.38 9.75 -13.76
N ASN A 275 45.69 11.04 -13.64
CA ASN A 275 46.40 11.63 -12.50
C ASN A 275 45.44 12.29 -11.50
N SER A 276 44.13 12.02 -11.60
CA SER A 276 43.08 12.63 -10.76
C SER A 276 42.96 14.15 -10.88
N LYS A 277 43.42 14.75 -12.00
CA LYS A 277 43.22 16.17 -12.30
C LYS A 277 41.95 16.36 -13.10
N ALA A 278 41.10 17.32 -12.69
CA ALA A 278 39.88 17.64 -13.42
C ALA A 278 40.18 18.09 -14.86
N ILE A 279 39.50 17.48 -15.83
CA ILE A 279 39.57 17.84 -17.24
C ILE A 279 38.65 19.05 -17.45
N PRO A 280 39.18 20.19 -17.95
CA PRO A 280 38.39 21.40 -18.12
C PRO A 280 37.11 21.15 -18.93
N LEU A 281 36.01 21.73 -18.47
CA LEU A 281 34.70 21.75 -19.14
C LEU A 281 34.06 20.37 -19.39
N THR A 282 34.65 19.28 -18.92
CA THR A 282 34.16 17.92 -19.16
C THR A 282 33.53 17.37 -17.89
N VAL A 283 32.23 17.03 -17.95
CA VAL A 283 31.47 16.56 -16.78
C VAL A 283 30.60 15.35 -17.11
N VAL A 284 30.29 14.54 -16.11
CA VAL A 284 29.17 13.60 -16.15
C VAL A 284 27.96 14.29 -15.54
N ILE A 285 26.85 14.31 -16.27
CA ILE A 285 25.60 14.90 -15.78
C ILE A 285 24.77 13.80 -15.14
N VAL A 286 24.47 13.94 -13.86
CA VAL A 286 23.69 12.94 -13.11
C VAL A 286 22.34 13.52 -12.75
N ILE A 287 21.26 12.84 -13.12
CA ILE A 287 19.90 13.21 -12.72
C ILE A 287 19.41 12.18 -11.72
N TYR A 288 19.22 12.60 -10.48
CA TYR A 288 18.59 11.82 -9.42
C TYR A 288 17.07 11.98 -9.51
N ILE A 289 16.35 10.87 -9.41
CA ILE A 289 14.89 10.82 -9.30
C ILE A 289 14.53 10.07 -8.02
N ALA A 290 13.79 10.70 -7.13
CA ALA A 290 13.32 10.08 -5.91
C ALA A 290 12.14 9.13 -6.18
N LEU A 291 12.01 8.11 -5.34
CA LEU A 291 10.79 7.31 -5.27
C LEU A 291 9.57 8.20 -4.95
N CYS A 292 8.48 7.98 -5.69
CA CYS A 292 7.23 8.68 -5.51
C CYS A 292 6.05 7.71 -5.36
N LEU A 293 5.30 7.83 -4.27
CA LEU A 293 4.08 7.04 -4.05
C LEU A 293 2.88 7.64 -4.76
N GLY A 294 2.01 6.82 -5.35
CA GLY A 294 0.80 7.27 -6.05
C GLY A 294 0.87 7.20 -7.57
N GLY A 295 2.04 6.87 -8.13
CA GLY A 295 2.27 6.78 -9.57
C GLY A 295 2.62 8.13 -10.22
N VAL A 296 3.69 8.15 -11.03
CA VAL A 296 4.08 9.26 -11.90
C VAL A 296 3.87 8.84 -13.35
N PHE A 297 2.99 9.55 -14.05
CA PHE A 297 2.55 9.22 -15.40
C PHE A 297 3.15 10.20 -16.42
N THR A 298 3.51 9.71 -17.60
CA THR A 298 4.01 10.58 -18.66
C THR A 298 2.89 11.38 -19.31
N GLU A 299 1.69 10.80 -19.38
CA GLU A 299 0.47 11.39 -19.92
C GLU A 299 -0.75 10.78 -19.17
N GLU A 300 -1.94 11.31 -19.37
CA GLU A 300 -3.15 10.70 -18.78
C GLU A 300 -3.38 9.30 -19.36
N PRO A 301 -3.71 8.29 -18.53
CA PRO A 301 -4.09 6.96 -18.99
C PRO A 301 -5.16 7.03 -20.08
N GLU A 302 -5.00 6.21 -21.11
CA GLU A 302 -5.99 6.03 -22.16
C GLU A 302 -7.00 4.98 -21.70
N CYS A 303 -8.07 5.47 -21.10
CA CYS A 303 -9.22 4.68 -20.70
C CYS A 303 -10.47 5.39 -21.22
N TYR A 304 -11.45 4.62 -21.70
CA TYR A 304 -12.64 5.17 -22.35
C TYR A 304 -13.90 4.62 -21.69
N GLU A 305 -14.99 5.38 -21.75
CA GLU A 305 -16.32 4.97 -21.28
C GLU A 305 -17.42 5.53 -22.19
N MET A 306 -18.60 4.91 -22.15
CA MET A 306 -19.77 5.39 -22.86
C MET A 306 -20.51 6.41 -21.99
N VAL A 307 -20.61 7.65 -22.49
CA VAL A 307 -21.36 8.74 -21.82
C VAL A 307 -22.34 9.30 -22.83
N GLU A 308 -23.64 9.21 -22.52
CA GLU A 308 -24.72 9.72 -23.38
C GLU A 308 -24.64 9.16 -24.82
N GLY A 309 -24.32 7.86 -24.94
CA GLY A 309 -24.20 7.18 -26.23
C GLY A 309 -22.93 7.50 -27.03
N LYS A 310 -21.99 8.28 -26.49
CA LYS A 310 -20.73 8.62 -27.15
C LYS A 310 -19.53 8.03 -26.40
N VAL A 311 -18.51 7.63 -27.17
CA VAL A 311 -17.20 7.25 -26.64
C VAL A 311 -16.52 8.51 -26.11
N LYS A 312 -16.23 8.57 -24.81
CA LYS A 312 -15.47 9.66 -24.19
C LYS A 312 -14.23 9.09 -23.49
N LYS A 313 -13.10 9.80 -23.58
CA LYS A 313 -11.92 9.50 -22.76
C LYS A 313 -12.26 9.79 -21.30
N MET A 314 -12.06 8.80 -20.44
CA MET A 314 -12.26 8.91 -19.00
C MET A 314 -11.22 9.89 -18.43
N SER A 315 -11.67 10.82 -17.58
CA SER A 315 -10.74 11.73 -16.92
C SER A 315 -9.78 10.97 -16.00
N PHE A 316 -8.56 11.48 -15.81
CA PHE A 316 -7.59 10.85 -14.92
C PHE A 316 -8.11 10.68 -13.49
N ALA A 317 -8.86 11.66 -12.97
CA ALA A 317 -9.47 11.59 -11.64
C ALA A 317 -10.49 10.44 -11.53
N THR A 318 -11.37 10.30 -12.52
CA THR A 318 -12.35 9.20 -12.58
C THR A 318 -11.65 7.85 -12.69
N TRP A 319 -10.65 7.74 -13.57
CA TRP A 319 -9.86 6.53 -13.74
C TRP A 319 -9.19 6.10 -12.45
N LYS A 320 -8.45 7.01 -11.81
CA LYS A 320 -7.74 6.76 -10.55
C LYS A 320 -8.71 6.31 -9.45
N LYS A 321 -9.88 6.95 -9.35
CA LYS A 321 -10.92 6.55 -8.40
C LYS A 321 -11.37 5.10 -8.64
N ARG A 322 -11.67 4.71 -9.88
CA ARG A 322 -12.07 3.34 -10.23
C ARG A 322 -10.97 2.31 -9.98
N VAL A 323 -9.71 2.66 -10.26
CA VAL A 323 -8.56 1.77 -9.97
C VAL A 323 -8.37 1.57 -8.47
N LEU A 324 -8.48 2.63 -7.66
CA LEU A 324 -8.31 2.52 -6.20
C LEU A 324 -9.45 1.73 -5.54
N GLN A 325 -10.65 1.74 -6.15
CA GLN A 325 -11.85 1.05 -5.67
C GLN A 325 -11.90 -0.46 -6.00
N LEU A 326 -10.80 -1.07 -6.48
CA LEU A 326 -10.78 -2.51 -6.81
C LEU A 326 -10.92 -3.45 -5.59
N ASP A 327 -10.74 -2.96 -4.37
CA ASP A 327 -11.02 -3.75 -3.15
C ASP A 327 -12.49 -3.63 -2.73
N ASP A 328 -13.28 -2.83 -3.45
CA ASP A 328 -14.69 -2.58 -3.17
C ASP A 328 -15.61 -3.55 -3.95
N VAL A 329 -15.13 -4.78 -4.20
CA VAL A 329 -16.02 -5.92 -4.48
C VAL A 329 -16.73 -6.28 -3.18
N GLY A 330 -17.63 -5.40 -2.73
CA GLY A 330 -18.46 -5.63 -1.54
C GLY A 330 -19.09 -4.40 -0.91
N ILE A 331 -18.53 -3.20 -1.04
CA ILE A 331 -19.14 -2.00 -0.43
C ILE A 331 -19.60 -1.04 -1.53
N PRO A 332 -20.90 -0.73 -1.62
CA PRO A 332 -21.40 0.25 -2.57
C PRO A 332 -20.71 1.61 -2.35
N VAL A 333 -19.92 2.04 -3.35
CA VAL A 333 -19.31 3.38 -3.47
C VAL A 333 -20.35 4.53 -3.45
N ALA A 334 -21.65 4.20 -3.45
CA ALA A 334 -22.73 5.16 -3.29
C ALA A 334 -22.94 5.63 -1.84
N VAL A 335 -22.30 5.02 -0.83
CA VAL A 335 -22.45 5.48 0.56
C VAL A 335 -21.45 6.60 0.85
N GLN A 336 -21.95 7.83 0.88
CA GLN A 336 -21.23 8.98 1.42
C GLN A 336 -20.78 8.64 2.84
N ARG A 337 -19.47 8.44 3.03
CA ARG A 337 -18.90 8.13 4.34
C ARG A 337 -18.90 9.40 5.20
N ILE A 338 -19.20 9.23 6.48
CA ILE A 338 -19.28 10.35 7.41
C ILE A 338 -17.86 10.75 7.82
N GLU A 339 -17.54 12.01 7.56
CA GLU A 339 -16.32 12.71 7.99
C GLU A 339 -16.62 13.59 9.20
N TRP A 340 -15.57 14.16 9.80
CA TRP A 340 -15.75 15.19 10.81
C TRP A 340 -16.44 16.41 10.19
N GLY A 341 -17.54 16.85 10.79
CA GLY A 341 -18.20 18.09 10.42
C GLY A 341 -17.36 19.34 10.67
N SER A 342 -16.37 19.27 11.57
CA SER A 342 -15.44 20.38 11.87
C SER A 342 -13.97 19.95 11.96
N SER A 343 -13.13 20.55 11.11
CA SER A 343 -11.67 20.34 11.14
C SER A 343 -10.99 20.85 12.42
N ALA A 344 -11.58 21.84 13.10
CA ALA A 344 -11.10 22.32 14.39
C ALA A 344 -11.39 21.29 15.49
N THR A 345 -12.62 20.76 15.51
CA THR A 345 -13.04 19.71 16.46
C THR A 345 -12.20 18.45 16.28
N GLU A 346 -11.97 18.03 15.03
CA GLU A 346 -11.07 16.92 14.70
C GLU A 346 -9.67 17.15 15.28
N ARG A 347 -9.09 18.34 15.06
CA ARG A 347 -7.75 18.67 15.54
C ARG A 347 -7.66 18.65 17.06
N HIS A 348 -8.64 19.24 17.75
CA HIS A 348 -8.69 19.26 19.22
C HIS A 348 -8.84 17.85 19.79
N CYS A 349 -9.77 17.05 19.26
CA CYS A 349 -9.98 15.66 19.65
C CYS A 349 -8.76 14.78 19.37
N SER A 350 -8.14 14.94 18.21
CA SER A 350 -6.92 14.22 17.83
C SER A 350 -5.77 14.56 18.78
N LYS A 351 -5.61 15.84 19.14
CA LYS A 351 -4.57 16.27 20.08
C LYS A 351 -4.81 15.74 21.49
N ALA A 352 -6.04 15.85 21.98
CA ALA A 352 -6.43 15.29 23.27
C ALA A 352 -6.16 13.78 23.31
N ARG A 353 -6.59 13.06 22.28
CA ARG A 353 -6.34 11.62 22.16
C ARG A 353 -4.86 11.28 22.19
N GLU A 354 -4.04 11.94 21.37
CA GLU A 354 -2.60 11.68 21.28
C GLU A 354 -1.91 11.84 22.64
N VAL A 355 -2.13 12.98 23.31
CA VAL A 355 -1.48 13.30 24.58
C VAL A 355 -1.96 12.36 25.69
N LEU A 356 -3.27 12.13 25.79
CA LEU A 356 -3.85 11.28 26.84
C LEU A 356 -3.45 9.82 26.64
N MET A 357 -3.55 9.27 25.42
CA MET A 357 -3.14 7.89 25.14
C MET A 357 -1.64 7.68 25.36
N THR A 358 -0.80 8.67 25.04
CA THR A 358 0.63 8.60 25.34
C THR A 358 0.88 8.49 26.84
N ALA A 359 0.17 9.27 27.66
CA ALA A 359 0.29 9.18 29.11
C ALA A 359 -0.21 7.82 29.65
N ILE A 360 -1.36 7.35 29.14
CA ILE A 360 -1.96 6.07 29.51
C ILE A 360 -1.04 4.89 29.17
N ASN A 361 -0.58 4.80 27.93
CA ASN A 361 0.23 3.67 27.47
C ASN A 361 1.65 3.65 28.09
N ASN A 362 2.06 4.72 28.77
CA ASN A 362 3.31 4.79 29.53
C ASN A 362 3.11 4.73 31.05
N GLY A 363 1.89 4.44 31.54
CA GLY A 363 1.61 4.37 32.97
C GLY A 363 1.75 5.70 33.72
N LYS A 364 1.74 6.84 33.01
CA LYS A 364 1.94 8.18 33.59
C LYS A 364 0.61 8.76 34.10
N TRP A 365 0.00 8.11 35.08
CA TRP A 365 -1.36 8.41 35.57
C TRP A 365 -1.55 9.84 36.12
N LYS A 366 -0.54 10.37 36.82
CA LYS A 366 -0.54 11.77 37.31
C LYS A 366 -0.57 12.78 36.16
N MET A 367 0.25 12.54 35.13
CA MET A 367 0.29 13.37 33.93
C MET A 367 -1.02 13.28 33.13
N PHE A 368 -1.58 12.08 33.01
CA PHE A 368 -2.90 11.89 32.40
C PHE A 368 -3.96 12.77 33.10
N SER A 369 -4.02 12.73 34.43
CA SER A 369 -4.99 13.51 35.20
C SER A 369 -4.82 15.02 34.99
N LYS A 370 -3.57 15.50 34.95
CA LYS A 370 -3.24 16.90 34.65
C LYS A 370 -3.70 17.29 33.24
N TYR A 371 -3.38 16.48 32.23
CA TYR A 371 -3.77 16.76 30.85
C TYR A 371 -5.27 16.67 30.62
N ALA A 372 -5.96 15.71 31.24
CA ALA A 372 -7.41 15.58 31.14
C ALA A 372 -8.12 16.87 31.57
N LYS A 373 -7.76 17.40 32.76
CA LYS A 373 -8.28 18.69 33.25
C LYS A 373 -7.91 19.85 32.34
N LEU A 374 -6.68 19.87 31.81
CA LEU A 374 -6.24 20.91 30.88
C LEU A 374 -7.10 20.92 29.61
N PHE A 375 -7.39 19.76 29.02
CA PHE A 375 -8.22 19.66 27.82
C PHE A 375 -9.67 20.07 28.10
N GLU A 376 -10.27 19.63 29.21
CA GLU A 376 -11.63 20.03 29.61
C GLU A 376 -11.76 21.54 29.83
N ASN A 377 -10.74 22.18 30.41
CA ASN A 377 -10.75 23.62 30.67
C ASN A 377 -10.46 24.45 29.41
N LYS A 378 -9.55 23.96 28.56
CA LYS A 378 -9.11 24.68 27.36
C LYS A 378 -10.11 24.61 26.21
N TYR A 379 -10.85 23.51 26.12
CA TYR A 379 -11.72 23.19 25.00
C TYR A 379 -13.13 22.88 25.53
N PRO A 380 -14.07 23.85 25.47
CA PRO A 380 -15.42 23.68 26.02
C PRO A 380 -16.29 22.71 25.22
N GLU A 381 -15.86 22.30 24.02
CA GLU A 381 -16.56 21.41 23.09
C GLU A 381 -16.97 20.08 23.74
N VAL A 382 -18.20 19.63 23.44
CA VAL A 382 -18.75 18.38 23.97
C VAL A 382 -17.92 17.17 23.52
N GLU A 383 -17.43 17.22 22.28
CA GLU A 383 -16.61 16.19 21.65
C GLU A 383 -15.27 15.99 22.39
N VAL A 384 -14.65 17.08 22.86
CA VAL A 384 -13.42 16.99 23.66
C VAL A 384 -13.71 16.41 25.03
N LYS A 385 -14.83 16.77 25.67
CA LYS A 385 -15.27 16.16 26.94
C LYS A 385 -15.55 14.66 26.79
N LEU A 386 -16.26 14.24 25.74
CA LEU A 386 -16.47 12.83 25.40
C LEU A 386 -15.12 12.12 25.17
N MET A 387 -14.19 12.76 24.46
CA MET A 387 -12.85 12.22 24.28
C MET A 387 -12.14 12.02 25.63
N VAL A 388 -12.18 12.99 26.53
CA VAL A 388 -11.57 12.87 27.88
C VAL A 388 -12.24 11.76 28.69
N LEU A 389 -13.58 11.69 28.71
CA LEU A 389 -14.35 10.63 29.38
C LEU A 389 -13.96 9.24 28.84
N SER A 390 -13.83 9.08 27.52
CA SER A 390 -13.37 7.81 26.93
C SER A 390 -12.03 7.35 27.50
N ARG A 391 -11.11 8.29 27.72
CA ARG A 391 -9.77 7.98 28.24
C ARG A 391 -9.77 7.74 29.73
N ARG A 392 -10.59 8.45 30.50
CA ARG A 392 -10.81 8.15 31.94
C ARG A 392 -11.39 6.75 32.14
N LEU A 393 -12.31 6.34 31.26
CA LEU A 393 -12.87 5.00 31.29
C LEU A 393 -11.78 3.96 31.07
N ILE A 394 -10.91 4.16 30.06
CA ILE A 394 -9.77 3.27 29.79
C ILE A 394 -8.83 3.16 30.98
N VAL A 395 -8.46 4.29 31.60
CA VAL A 395 -7.64 4.28 32.81
C VAL A 395 -8.31 3.48 33.92
N SER A 396 -9.60 3.73 34.15
CA SER A 396 -10.35 3.12 35.25
C SER A 396 -10.38 1.60 35.15
N TYR A 397 -10.71 1.02 33.98
CA TYR A 397 -10.73 -0.44 33.87
C TYR A 397 -9.32 -1.06 33.87
N ARG A 398 -8.30 -0.35 33.35
CA ARG A 398 -6.90 -0.82 33.36
C ARG A 398 -6.31 -0.92 34.77
N GLN A 399 -6.80 -0.08 35.68
CA GLN A 399 -6.46 -0.08 37.11
C GLN A 399 -7.42 -0.94 37.95
N GLY A 400 -8.24 -1.79 37.32
CA GLY A 400 -9.20 -2.65 38.02
C GLY A 400 -10.39 -1.91 38.67
N CYS A 401 -10.53 -0.59 38.47
CA CYS A 401 -11.59 0.24 39.05
C CYS A 401 -12.91 0.15 38.25
N LEU A 402 -13.48 -1.05 38.14
CA LEU A 402 -14.62 -1.34 37.26
C LEU A 402 -15.90 -0.57 37.60
N ARG A 403 -16.14 -0.26 38.88
CA ARG A 403 -17.29 0.56 39.30
C ARG A 403 -17.20 1.97 38.71
N THR A 404 -16.03 2.61 38.81
CA THR A 404 -15.77 3.92 38.23
C THR A 404 -15.87 3.90 36.72
N ALA A 405 -15.35 2.84 36.06
CA ALA A 405 -15.48 2.69 34.61
C ALA A 405 -16.95 2.60 34.15
N ARG A 406 -17.82 1.92 34.92
CA ARG A 406 -19.27 1.86 34.63
C ARG A 406 -19.94 3.22 34.76
N LEU A 407 -19.64 3.98 35.83
CA LEU A 407 -20.18 5.33 36.01
C LEU A 407 -19.76 6.26 34.88
N LEU A 408 -18.48 6.24 34.51
CA LEU A 408 -17.97 7.03 33.38
C LEU A 408 -18.61 6.65 32.04
N LEU A 409 -18.98 5.38 31.85
CA LEU A 409 -19.70 4.94 30.65
C LEU A 409 -21.13 5.51 30.60
N ILE A 410 -21.79 5.60 31.76
CA ILE A 410 -23.12 6.22 31.89
C ILE A 410 -23.00 7.72 31.59
N ASP A 411 -22.03 8.41 32.19
CA ASP A 411 -21.79 9.85 31.94
C ASP A 411 -21.50 10.10 30.46
N TYR A 412 -20.70 9.25 29.82
CA TYR A 412 -20.44 9.32 28.38
C TYR A 412 -21.74 9.17 27.58
N HIS A 413 -22.57 8.17 27.91
CA HIS A 413 -23.82 7.92 27.20
C HIS A 413 -24.83 9.07 27.37
N GLN A 414 -24.89 9.69 28.54
CA GLN A 414 -25.75 10.87 28.79
C GLN A 414 -25.27 12.12 28.02
N LEU A 415 -23.96 12.25 27.80
CA LEU A 415 -23.38 13.38 27.08
C LEU A 415 -23.44 13.20 25.55
N LEU A 416 -23.42 11.95 25.06
CA LEU A 416 -23.37 11.59 23.65
C LEU A 416 -24.42 12.29 22.76
N PRO A 417 -25.71 12.40 23.13
CA PRO A 417 -26.71 13.06 22.29
C PRO A 417 -26.45 14.56 22.03
N LYS A 418 -25.54 15.18 22.80
CA LYS A 418 -25.18 16.59 22.66
C LYS A 418 -23.99 16.82 21.71
N ALA A 419 -23.40 15.77 21.17
CA ALA A 419 -22.29 15.88 20.22
C ALA A 419 -22.79 16.12 18.80
N ASN A 420 -22.11 17.00 18.07
CA ASN A 420 -22.38 17.20 16.65
C ASN A 420 -21.89 16.00 15.82
N GLU A 421 -20.80 15.38 16.27
CA GLU A 421 -20.15 14.23 15.61
C GLU A 421 -20.71 12.88 16.12
N LEU A 422 -22.04 12.75 16.17
CA LEU A 422 -22.73 11.69 16.91
C LEU A 422 -22.23 10.28 16.58
N LEU A 423 -22.12 9.93 15.30
CA LEU A 423 -21.73 8.57 14.87
C LEU A 423 -20.29 8.22 15.27
N ILE A 424 -19.36 9.18 15.19
CA ILE A 424 -17.96 8.97 15.60
C ILE A 424 -17.90 8.60 17.08
N PHE A 425 -18.62 9.35 17.91
CA PHE A 425 -18.63 9.12 19.36
C PHE A 425 -19.51 7.94 19.77
N GLU A 426 -20.49 7.54 18.95
CA GLU A 426 -21.25 6.31 19.12
C GLU A 426 -20.38 5.08 18.87
N VAL A 427 -19.57 5.06 17.80
CA VAL A 427 -18.60 3.99 17.55
C VAL A 427 -17.61 3.88 18.72
N ILE A 428 -17.11 5.01 19.23
CA ILE A 428 -16.24 5.03 20.42
C ILE A 428 -16.99 4.49 21.65
N TYR A 429 -18.26 4.85 21.86
CA TYR A 429 -19.07 4.35 22.96
C TYR A 429 -19.22 2.83 22.91
N LEU A 430 -19.59 2.27 21.76
CA LEU A 430 -19.76 0.83 21.59
C LEU A 430 -18.44 0.09 21.81
N TYR A 431 -17.34 0.63 21.29
CA TYR A 431 -15.99 0.14 21.57
C TYR A 431 -15.70 0.09 23.09
N LEU A 432 -15.95 1.18 23.83
CA LEU A 432 -15.72 1.24 25.28
C LEU A 432 -16.63 0.27 26.06
N LYS A 433 -17.89 0.17 25.64
CA LYS A 433 -18.89 -0.73 26.23
C LYS A 433 -18.46 -2.20 26.04
N ALA A 434 -18.00 -2.57 24.86
CA ALA A 434 -17.44 -3.90 24.59
C ALA A 434 -16.18 -4.17 25.41
N ALA A 435 -15.26 -3.21 25.51
CA ALA A 435 -14.08 -3.32 26.36
C ALA A 435 -14.42 -3.57 27.82
N LEU A 436 -15.38 -2.84 28.36
CA LEU A 436 -15.82 -3.02 29.74
C LEU A 436 -16.47 -4.40 29.96
N LYS A 437 -17.33 -4.84 29.03
CA LYS A 437 -17.94 -6.18 29.06
C LYS A 437 -16.90 -7.28 29.07
N ARG A 438 -15.89 -7.16 28.21
CA ARG A 438 -14.76 -8.09 28.13
C ARG A 438 -13.98 -8.16 29.44
N VAL A 439 -13.62 -7.02 30.03
CA VAL A 439 -12.88 -6.98 31.31
C VAL A 439 -13.71 -7.53 32.47
N THR A 440 -15.05 -7.47 32.39
CA THR A 440 -15.94 -8.12 33.36
C THR A 440 -16.17 -9.62 33.10
N GLY A 441 -15.53 -10.21 32.08
CA GLY A 441 -15.65 -11.64 31.74
C GLY A 441 -16.81 -11.98 30.78
N ASP A 442 -17.64 -11.00 30.41
CA ASP A 442 -18.80 -11.19 29.53
C ASP A 442 -18.37 -11.06 28.05
N CYS A 443 -17.77 -12.15 27.54
CA CYS A 443 -17.12 -12.20 26.24
C CYS A 443 -18.13 -12.22 25.08
N GLN A 444 -19.25 -12.91 25.28
CA GLN A 444 -20.32 -13.00 24.29
C GLN A 444 -20.98 -11.64 24.05
N ALA A 445 -21.39 -10.95 25.12
CA ALA A 445 -21.97 -9.61 24.97
C ALA A 445 -20.98 -8.62 24.37
N ALA A 446 -19.68 -8.73 24.71
CA ALA A 446 -18.66 -7.91 24.07
C ALA A 446 -18.58 -8.16 22.56
N GLY A 447 -18.67 -9.42 22.11
CA GLY A 447 -18.70 -9.80 20.69
C GLY A 447 -19.89 -9.19 19.95
N GLU A 448 -21.10 -9.28 20.50
CA GLU A 448 -22.30 -8.71 19.88
C GLU A 448 -22.25 -7.18 19.78
N ILE A 449 -21.76 -6.51 20.83
CA ILE A 449 -21.55 -5.04 20.79
C ILE A 449 -20.49 -4.68 19.75
N LEU A 450 -19.46 -5.50 19.57
CA LEU A 450 -18.42 -5.26 18.57
C LEU A 450 -18.93 -5.41 17.14
N LYS A 451 -19.87 -6.34 16.88
CA LYS A 451 -20.51 -6.45 15.55
C LYS A 451 -21.21 -5.14 15.19
N ASP A 452 -22.02 -4.59 16.10
CA ASP A 452 -22.67 -3.29 15.90
C ASP A 452 -21.65 -2.15 15.71
N ALA A 453 -20.59 -2.14 16.53
CA ALA A 453 -19.51 -1.16 16.39
C ALA A 453 -18.81 -1.24 15.02
N LEU A 454 -18.58 -2.44 14.49
CA LEU A 454 -17.96 -2.66 13.19
C LEU A 454 -18.89 -2.21 12.05
N LEU A 455 -20.18 -2.55 12.10
CA LEU A 455 -21.18 -2.11 11.12
C LEU A 455 -21.25 -0.58 11.05
N LYS A 456 -21.24 0.10 12.20
CA LYS A 456 -21.19 1.58 12.26
C LYS A 456 -19.84 2.14 11.85
N THR A 457 -18.74 1.41 12.09
CA THR A 457 -17.39 1.81 11.66
C THR A 457 -17.28 1.85 10.14
N ASP A 458 -17.96 0.94 9.43
CA ASP A 458 -17.95 0.92 7.95
C ASP A 458 -18.65 2.13 7.31
N GLN A 459 -19.47 2.86 8.08
CA GLN A 459 -20.10 4.11 7.65
C GLN A 459 -19.17 5.33 7.80
N LEU A 460 -18.05 5.20 8.53
CA LEU A 460 -17.08 6.27 8.76
C LEU A 460 -15.96 6.26 7.72
N SER A 461 -15.40 7.44 7.43
CA SER A 461 -14.19 7.54 6.61
C SER A 461 -12.99 6.87 7.30
N PRO A 462 -12.13 6.16 6.55
CA PRO A 462 -10.95 5.52 7.11
C PRO A 462 -10.01 6.53 7.81
N GLY A 463 -9.58 6.21 9.03
CA GLY A 463 -8.65 7.03 9.80
C GLY A 463 -8.34 6.46 11.19
N ILE A 464 -7.88 7.31 12.12
CA ILE A 464 -7.42 6.89 13.46
C ILE A 464 -8.55 6.28 14.30
N VAL A 465 -9.78 6.80 14.17
CA VAL A 465 -10.94 6.29 14.92
C VAL A 465 -11.28 4.88 14.46
N THR A 466 -11.55 4.71 13.16
CA THR A 466 -11.88 3.41 12.57
C THR A 466 -10.77 2.38 12.79
N ALA A 467 -9.51 2.79 12.62
CA ALA A 467 -8.35 1.90 12.81
C ALA A 467 -8.24 1.42 14.27
N ALA A 468 -8.56 2.27 15.25
CA ALA A 468 -8.54 1.85 16.64
C ALA A 468 -9.68 0.90 17.00
N THR A 469 -10.88 1.12 16.44
CA THR A 469 -12.02 0.22 16.62
C THR A 469 -11.72 -1.14 16.00
N LEU A 470 -11.28 -1.18 14.74
CA LEU A 470 -10.85 -2.40 14.05
C LEU A 470 -9.73 -3.12 14.80
N SER A 471 -8.75 -2.37 15.31
CA SER A 471 -7.65 -2.93 16.08
C SER A 471 -8.11 -3.51 17.41
N PHE A 472 -9.16 -2.97 18.01
CA PHE A 472 -9.74 -3.55 19.20
C PHE A 472 -10.58 -4.79 18.88
N ALA A 473 -11.36 -4.77 17.81
CA ALA A 473 -12.09 -5.95 17.35
C ALA A 473 -11.12 -7.10 17.05
N ALA A 474 -10.04 -6.85 16.31
CA ALA A 474 -8.98 -7.83 16.04
C ALA A 474 -8.38 -8.43 17.32
N MET A 475 -8.32 -7.64 18.39
CA MET A 475 -7.78 -8.06 19.68
C MET A 475 -8.76 -8.84 20.56
N ASN A 476 -10.04 -8.89 20.21
CA ASN A 476 -11.10 -9.42 21.08
C ASN A 476 -12.04 -10.38 20.39
N GLN A 477 -11.95 -10.53 19.07
CA GLN A 477 -12.74 -11.48 18.32
C GLN A 477 -12.24 -12.90 18.60
N ASP A 478 -13.11 -13.71 19.20
CA ASP A 478 -12.90 -15.14 19.34
C ASP A 478 -13.32 -15.81 18.04
N SER A 479 -12.38 -16.39 17.30
CA SER A 479 -12.66 -17.07 16.03
C SER A 479 -13.63 -18.24 16.20
N ALA A 480 -13.75 -18.81 17.40
CA ALA A 480 -14.70 -19.87 17.70
C ALA A 480 -16.17 -19.38 17.78
N LEU A 481 -16.41 -18.06 17.86
CA LEU A 481 -17.75 -17.48 18.02
C LEU A 481 -18.26 -16.74 16.78
N ASN A 482 -17.45 -16.64 15.72
CA ASN A 482 -17.78 -15.90 14.51
C ASN A 482 -17.30 -16.67 13.26
N GLU A 483 -18.08 -17.65 12.82
CA GLU A 483 -17.80 -18.38 11.57
C GLU A 483 -17.94 -17.48 10.33
N ASP A 484 -18.86 -16.49 10.36
CA ASP A 484 -19.17 -15.60 9.22
C ASP A 484 -18.46 -14.23 9.27
N GLY A 485 -17.64 -13.98 10.30
CA GLY A 485 -17.00 -12.68 10.53
C GLY A 485 -15.57 -12.58 9.97
N PRO A 486 -15.03 -11.35 9.76
CA PRO A 486 -13.63 -11.18 9.38
C PRO A 486 -12.71 -11.75 10.45
N SER A 487 -11.61 -12.41 10.08
CA SER A 487 -10.67 -12.94 11.06
C SER A 487 -9.91 -11.81 11.79
N PRO A 488 -9.30 -12.08 12.96
CA PRO A 488 -8.39 -11.14 13.60
C PRO A 488 -7.25 -10.65 12.68
N ALA A 489 -6.80 -11.50 11.75
CA ALA A 489 -5.81 -11.12 10.75
C ALA A 489 -6.39 -10.13 9.73
N ASP A 490 -7.57 -10.42 9.18
CA ASP A 490 -8.25 -9.54 8.21
C ASP A 490 -8.52 -8.17 8.80
N LEU A 491 -9.01 -8.14 10.04
CA LEU A 491 -9.21 -6.90 10.78
C LEU A 491 -7.89 -6.16 10.98
N SER A 492 -6.81 -6.85 11.33
CA SER A 492 -5.50 -6.21 11.53
C SER A 492 -4.91 -5.67 10.22
N ILE A 493 -5.16 -6.32 9.08
CA ILE A 493 -4.80 -5.81 7.76
C ILE A 493 -5.62 -4.54 7.45
N LYS A 494 -6.93 -4.58 7.68
CA LYS A 494 -7.84 -3.43 7.52
C LYS A 494 -7.44 -2.26 8.43
N VAL A 495 -6.91 -2.52 9.64
CA VAL A 495 -6.30 -1.47 10.48
C VAL A 495 -5.16 -0.77 9.74
N LEU A 496 -4.21 -1.53 9.20
CA LEU A 496 -3.04 -0.97 8.50
C LEU A 496 -3.46 -0.17 7.25
N GLU A 497 -4.53 -0.57 6.57
CA GLU A 497 -5.13 0.16 5.46
C GLU A 497 -5.76 1.47 5.90
N HIS A 498 -6.60 1.44 6.95
CA HIS A 498 -7.24 2.65 7.48
C HIS A 498 -6.20 3.67 8.01
N LEU A 499 -5.07 3.20 8.54
CA LEU A 499 -3.98 4.07 8.97
C LEU A 499 -3.24 4.79 7.84
N ARG A 500 -3.41 4.38 6.57
CA ARG A 500 -2.82 5.10 5.40
C ARG A 500 -3.51 6.44 5.12
N TYR A 501 -4.73 6.61 5.62
CA TYR A 501 -5.53 7.83 5.51
C TYR A 501 -5.32 8.79 6.68
N ALA A 502 -4.63 8.35 7.74
CA ALA A 502 -4.33 9.17 8.90
C ALA A 502 -2.96 9.87 8.76
N PRO A 503 -2.81 11.12 9.25
CA PRO A 503 -1.50 11.76 9.36
C PRO A 503 -0.55 10.92 10.24
N ARG A 504 0.72 10.79 9.82
CA ARG A 504 1.75 10.12 10.62
C ARG A 504 1.88 10.85 11.97
N SER A 505 1.65 10.14 13.05
CA SER A 505 1.65 10.66 14.42
C SER A 505 2.01 9.55 15.40
N LYS A 506 2.39 9.89 16.64
CA LYS A 506 2.76 8.88 17.65
C LYS A 506 1.62 7.89 17.91
N ILE A 507 0.38 8.37 17.91
CA ILE A 507 -0.80 7.51 18.10
C ILE A 507 -1.04 6.60 16.90
N GLN A 508 -0.82 7.09 15.67
CA GLN A 508 -0.96 6.27 14.48
C GLN A 508 0.10 5.15 14.47
N VAL A 509 1.34 5.45 14.85
CA VAL A 509 2.39 4.42 14.98
C VAL A 509 2.09 3.43 16.11
N ASP A 510 1.55 3.88 17.24
CA ASP A 510 1.16 2.99 18.34
C ASP A 510 0.04 1.99 17.94
N ILE A 511 -0.90 2.43 17.09
CA ILE A 511 -1.95 1.54 16.52
C ILE A 511 -1.37 0.60 15.46
N GLU A 512 -0.43 1.08 14.63
CA GLU A 512 0.28 0.24 13.66
C GLU A 512 1.07 -0.87 14.36
N GLN A 513 1.86 -0.53 15.38
CA GLN A 513 2.58 -1.49 16.23
C GLN A 513 1.61 -2.48 16.86
N LYS A 514 0.47 -2.01 17.36
CA LYS A 514 -0.59 -2.86 17.90
C LYS A 514 -1.14 -3.85 16.86
N ALA A 515 -1.34 -3.42 15.61
CA ALA A 515 -1.82 -4.30 14.54
C ALA A 515 -0.80 -5.40 14.21
N TYR A 516 0.50 -5.07 14.16
CA TYR A 516 1.55 -6.06 13.97
C TYR A 516 1.66 -7.05 15.14
N ILE A 517 1.49 -6.60 16.38
CA ILE A 517 1.39 -7.48 17.55
C ILE A 517 0.20 -8.42 17.41
N SER A 518 -0.98 -7.91 17.01
CA SER A 518 -2.17 -8.74 16.78
C SER A 518 -1.95 -9.80 15.69
N LEU A 519 -1.37 -9.41 14.54
CA LEU A 519 -1.04 -10.35 13.46
C LEU A 519 -0.08 -11.44 13.92
N ALA A 520 1.00 -11.06 14.60
CA ALA A 520 1.95 -12.02 15.15
C ALA A 520 1.28 -13.00 16.11
N THR A 521 0.47 -12.50 17.05
CA THR A 521 -0.23 -13.32 18.04
C THR A 521 -1.20 -14.31 17.37
N PHE A 522 -1.98 -13.84 16.40
CA PHE A 522 -2.90 -14.68 15.63
C PHE A 522 -2.19 -15.78 14.86
N HIS A 523 -1.09 -15.46 14.17
CA HIS A 523 -0.30 -16.46 13.46
C HIS A 523 0.32 -17.50 14.41
N LEU A 524 0.65 -17.12 15.63
CA LEU A 524 1.11 -18.04 16.69
C LEU A 524 -0.01 -18.92 17.28
N GLY A 525 -1.25 -18.82 16.78
CA GLY A 525 -2.38 -19.60 17.26
C GLY A 525 -2.87 -19.14 18.63
N TYR A 526 -2.68 -17.86 18.96
CA TYR A 526 -3.11 -17.26 20.22
C TYR A 526 -3.99 -16.04 20.01
N HIS A 527 -4.80 -15.78 21.01
CA HIS A 527 -5.47 -14.51 21.22
C HIS A 527 -4.58 -13.61 22.10
N LEU A 528 -4.71 -12.28 21.97
CA LEU A 528 -4.01 -11.29 22.80
C LEU A 528 -4.44 -11.28 24.28
N SER A 529 -5.31 -12.20 24.69
CA SER A 529 -5.62 -12.48 26.09
C SER A 529 -4.90 -13.72 26.62
N GLY A 530 -4.02 -14.32 25.82
CA GLY A 530 -3.32 -15.58 26.13
C GLY A 530 -4.13 -16.85 25.89
N LYS A 531 -5.37 -16.75 25.39
CA LYS A 531 -6.18 -17.92 25.04
C LYS A 531 -5.62 -18.56 23.78
N ILE A 532 -5.44 -19.88 23.79
CA ILE A 532 -5.04 -20.66 22.61
C ILE A 532 -6.23 -20.70 21.65
N ILE A 533 -5.97 -20.36 20.39
CA ILE A 533 -6.92 -20.48 19.27
C ILE A 533 -6.64 -21.78 18.50
N GLU A 534 -5.37 -22.16 18.39
CA GLU A 534 -4.95 -23.32 17.61
C GLU A 534 -3.79 -24.02 18.32
N ASN A 535 -3.92 -25.33 18.51
CA ASN A 535 -2.92 -26.11 19.26
C ASN A 535 -1.66 -26.33 18.44
N ASP A 536 -1.79 -26.53 17.13
CA ASP A 536 -0.68 -26.87 16.24
C ASP A 536 -0.38 -25.69 15.31
N VAL A 537 0.88 -25.24 15.32
CA VAL A 537 1.32 -24.11 14.48
C VAL A 537 2.42 -24.62 13.55
N ASN A 538 2.16 -24.56 12.24
CA ASN A 538 3.12 -24.97 11.23
C ASN A 538 4.22 -23.90 10.99
N HIS A 539 5.27 -24.30 10.27
CA HIS A 539 6.41 -23.44 9.94
C HIS A 539 6.00 -22.14 9.23
N LEU A 540 5.06 -22.22 8.27
CA LEU A 540 4.59 -21.06 7.51
C LEU A 540 3.96 -20.00 8.42
N ARG A 541 3.21 -20.41 9.43
CA ARG A 541 2.62 -19.48 10.41
C ARG A 541 3.69 -18.84 11.29
N LEU A 542 4.74 -19.58 11.68
CA LEU A 542 5.87 -19.01 12.41
C LEU A 542 6.62 -17.96 11.58
N GLU A 543 6.80 -18.19 10.28
CA GLU A 543 7.39 -17.20 9.37
C GLU A 543 6.53 -15.93 9.25
N LYS A 544 5.20 -16.07 9.14
CA LYS A 544 4.28 -14.92 9.12
C LYS A 544 4.31 -14.14 10.44
N ALA A 545 4.36 -14.85 11.58
CA ALA A 545 4.49 -14.22 12.89
C ALA A 545 5.82 -13.45 13.01
N THR A 546 6.92 -14.08 12.58
CA THR A 546 8.26 -13.48 12.55
C THR A 546 8.30 -12.23 11.66
N SER A 547 7.68 -12.30 10.48
CA SER A 547 7.58 -11.17 9.56
C SER A 547 6.83 -9.99 10.17
N SER A 548 5.76 -10.26 10.92
CA SER A 548 4.99 -9.25 11.64
C SER A 548 5.81 -8.61 12.78
N ILE A 549 6.59 -9.40 13.52
CA ILE A 549 7.53 -8.93 14.54
C ILE A 549 8.64 -8.07 13.92
N MET A 550 9.19 -8.47 12.78
CA MET A 550 10.20 -7.70 12.05
C MET A 550 9.64 -6.36 11.55
N ALA A 551 8.39 -6.32 11.07
CA ALA A 551 7.73 -5.08 10.68
C ALA A 551 7.58 -4.11 11.87
N LEU A 552 7.25 -4.63 13.06
CA LEU A 552 7.23 -3.85 14.29
C LEU A 552 8.64 -3.34 14.67
N ASN A 553 9.67 -4.19 14.61
CA ASN A 553 11.05 -3.78 14.89
C ASN A 553 11.55 -2.69 13.93
N LYS A 554 11.18 -2.77 12.64
CA LYS A 554 11.48 -1.72 11.66
C LYS A 554 10.91 -0.35 12.09
N SER A 555 9.70 -0.33 12.65
CA SER A 555 9.09 0.88 13.21
C SER A 555 9.90 1.45 14.38
N VAL A 556 10.39 0.58 15.27
CA VAL A 556 11.26 0.97 16.40
C VAL A 556 12.59 1.53 15.91
N CYS A 557 13.25 0.87 14.95
CA CYS A 557 14.50 1.34 14.34
C CYS A 557 14.33 2.68 13.60
N SER A 558 13.12 2.99 13.15
CA SER A 558 12.77 4.28 12.52
C SER A 558 12.51 5.39 13.55
N GLY A 559 12.89 5.20 14.81
CA GLY A 559 12.81 6.19 15.89
C GLY A 559 11.49 6.20 16.67
N TYR A 560 10.57 5.27 16.39
CA TYR A 560 9.30 5.17 17.11
C TYR A 560 9.37 4.11 18.22
N SER A 561 9.90 4.52 19.38
CA SER A 561 9.97 3.65 20.57
C SER A 561 8.60 3.07 20.94
N LEU A 562 8.57 1.81 21.37
CA LEU A 562 7.38 1.22 21.96
C LEU A 562 6.97 1.99 23.23
N SER A 563 5.67 2.19 23.42
CA SER A 563 5.16 2.60 24.72
C SER A 563 5.33 1.47 25.73
N ARG A 564 5.42 1.75 27.04
CA ARG A 564 5.56 0.69 28.07
C ARG A 564 4.51 -0.42 27.93
N TYR A 565 3.28 -0.05 27.60
CA TYR A 565 2.20 -1.01 27.38
C TYR A 565 2.46 -1.89 26.14
N ARG A 566 2.97 -1.33 25.04
CA ARG A 566 3.36 -2.09 23.85
C ARG A 566 4.60 -2.93 24.08
N GLU A 567 5.56 -2.48 24.89
CA GLU A 567 6.71 -3.28 25.31
C GLU A 567 6.24 -4.57 26.00
N VAL A 568 5.29 -4.47 26.93
CA VAL A 568 4.73 -5.67 27.60
C VAL A 568 4.14 -6.64 26.58
N GLN A 569 3.25 -6.16 25.71
CA GLN A 569 2.63 -7.01 24.68
C GLN A 569 3.65 -7.62 23.72
N PHE A 570 4.65 -6.85 23.32
CA PHE A 570 5.71 -7.32 22.43
C PHE A 570 6.53 -8.45 23.07
N ASN A 571 6.92 -8.30 24.34
CA ASN A 571 7.62 -9.36 25.07
C ASN A 571 6.73 -10.62 25.24
N LEU A 572 5.42 -10.48 25.45
CA LEU A 572 4.50 -11.62 25.51
C LEU A 572 4.38 -12.36 24.17
N VAL A 573 4.35 -11.62 23.06
CA VAL A 573 4.38 -12.22 21.71
C VAL A 573 5.71 -12.92 21.44
N GLN A 574 6.85 -12.33 21.84
CA GLN A 574 8.14 -12.99 21.73
C GLN A 574 8.20 -14.27 22.57
N SER A 575 7.73 -14.21 23.83
CA SER A 575 7.61 -15.40 24.69
C SER A 575 6.82 -16.52 24.00
N THR A 576 5.69 -16.16 23.39
CA THR A 576 4.82 -17.09 22.66
C THR A 576 5.52 -17.65 21.41
N LEU A 577 6.24 -16.83 20.65
CA LEU A 577 7.00 -17.27 19.47
C LEU A 577 8.03 -18.34 19.85
N TYR A 578 8.84 -18.07 20.86
CA TYR A 578 9.85 -19.02 21.33
C TYR A 578 9.24 -20.30 21.90
N TYR A 579 8.12 -20.18 22.63
CA TYR A 579 7.35 -21.34 23.06
C TYR A 579 6.89 -22.20 21.86
N ARG A 580 6.44 -21.58 20.76
CA ARG A 580 6.08 -22.35 19.55
C ARG A 580 7.29 -22.92 18.82
N TYR A 581 8.43 -22.24 18.81
CA TYR A 581 9.66 -22.82 18.27
C TYR A 581 10.10 -24.08 19.03
N ALA A 582 9.98 -24.09 20.37
CA ALA A 582 10.22 -25.28 21.19
C ALA A 582 9.36 -26.48 20.77
N GLN A 583 8.12 -26.25 20.34
CA GLN A 583 7.22 -27.31 19.86
C GLN A 583 7.61 -27.83 18.47
N VAL A 584 8.03 -26.94 17.56
CA VAL A 584 8.36 -27.31 16.17
C VAL A 584 9.79 -27.85 16.04
N LYS A 585 10.70 -27.46 16.94
CA LYS A 585 12.13 -27.80 16.95
C LYS A 585 12.52 -28.46 18.27
N PRO A 586 12.10 -29.73 18.50
CA PRO A 586 12.29 -30.42 19.78
C PRO A 586 13.77 -30.58 20.17
N GLU A 587 14.70 -30.53 19.21
CA GLU A 587 16.14 -30.57 19.43
C GLU A 587 16.69 -29.34 20.17
N LYS A 588 16.00 -28.20 20.11
CA LYS A 588 16.34 -26.95 20.82
C LYS A 588 15.30 -26.55 21.87
N ASN A 589 14.51 -27.53 22.33
CA ASN A 589 13.35 -27.28 23.18
C ASN A 589 13.68 -26.46 24.45
N GLU A 590 14.71 -26.85 25.20
CA GLU A 590 15.08 -26.18 26.44
C GLU A 590 15.56 -24.74 26.23
N GLU A 591 16.46 -24.51 25.26
CA GLU A 591 16.95 -23.16 24.87
C GLU A 591 15.79 -22.22 24.55
N PHE A 592 14.84 -22.68 23.71
CA PHE A 592 13.69 -21.89 23.35
C PHE A 592 12.71 -21.67 24.50
N LEU A 593 12.52 -22.65 25.39
CA LEU A 593 11.67 -22.48 26.57
C LEU A 593 12.28 -21.51 27.60
N GLU A 594 13.61 -21.49 27.75
CA GLU A 594 14.31 -20.54 28.60
C GLU A 594 14.13 -19.10 28.08
N GLU A 595 14.35 -18.88 26.78
CA GLU A 595 14.10 -17.58 26.14
C GLU A 595 12.63 -17.15 26.31
N ALA A 596 11.69 -18.07 26.07
CA ALA A 596 10.27 -17.81 26.27
C ALA A 596 9.97 -17.36 27.71
N PHE A 597 10.57 -18.02 28.70
CA PHE A 597 10.45 -17.65 30.11
C PHE A 597 11.05 -16.26 30.39
N GLN A 598 12.24 -15.94 29.88
CA GLN A 598 12.87 -14.63 30.08
C GLN A 598 12.01 -13.49 29.54
N PHE A 599 11.46 -13.64 28.33
CA PHE A 599 10.54 -12.65 27.78
C PHE A 599 9.27 -12.49 28.62
N SER A 600 8.70 -13.57 29.14
CA SER A 600 7.52 -13.51 30.02
C SER A 600 7.81 -12.77 31.34
N LYS A 601 9.00 -12.98 31.92
CA LYS A 601 9.46 -12.28 33.14
C LYS A 601 9.71 -10.80 32.89
N LYS A 602 10.29 -10.45 31.74
CA LYS A 602 10.47 -9.06 31.34
C LYS A 602 9.12 -8.35 31.16
N ALA A 603 8.15 -9.00 30.52
CA ALA A 603 6.78 -8.50 30.40
C ALA A 603 6.14 -8.28 31.78
N GLN A 604 6.26 -9.25 32.69
CA GLN A 604 5.77 -9.18 34.07
C GLN A 604 6.36 -7.99 34.83
N TYR A 605 7.68 -7.80 34.74
CA TYR A 605 8.40 -6.71 35.39
C TYR A 605 7.89 -5.34 34.91
N ILE A 606 7.82 -5.12 33.59
CA ILE A 606 7.38 -3.84 33.01
C ILE A 606 5.92 -3.56 33.37
N ALA A 607 5.06 -4.58 33.34
CA ALA A 607 3.64 -4.45 33.69
C ALA A 607 3.45 -4.01 35.15
N ARG A 608 4.18 -4.62 36.10
CA ARG A 608 4.17 -4.24 37.51
C ARG A 608 4.71 -2.83 37.73
N ALA A 609 5.86 -2.51 37.13
CA ALA A 609 6.48 -1.19 37.27
C ALA A 609 5.61 -0.05 36.72
N SER A 610 4.70 -0.35 35.79
CA SER A 610 3.80 0.62 35.16
C SER A 610 2.37 0.61 35.74
N ASN A 611 2.08 -0.27 36.72
CA ASN A 611 0.74 -0.52 37.27
C ASN A 611 -0.29 -0.88 36.19
N PHE A 612 0.04 -1.83 35.31
CA PHE A 612 -0.88 -2.41 34.33
C PHE A 612 -1.43 -3.74 34.83
N ASP A 613 -2.36 -3.72 35.78
CA ASP A 613 -2.84 -4.91 36.49
C ASP A 613 -3.35 -6.01 35.54
N GLU A 614 -4.09 -5.62 34.50
CA GLU A 614 -4.60 -6.55 33.47
C GLU A 614 -3.46 -7.34 32.78
N MET A 615 -2.32 -6.68 32.56
CA MET A 615 -1.17 -7.28 31.89
C MET A 615 -0.29 -8.10 32.83
N VAL A 616 -0.29 -7.79 34.13
CA VAL A 616 0.42 -8.59 35.14
C VAL A 616 -0.14 -10.00 35.18
N THR A 617 -1.48 -10.12 35.17
CA THR A 617 -2.16 -11.43 35.15
C THR A 617 -1.75 -12.25 33.92
N TRP A 618 -1.76 -11.63 32.74
CA TRP A 618 -1.39 -12.35 31.51
C TRP A 618 0.09 -12.76 31.51
N ALA A 619 0.99 -11.88 31.94
CA ALA A 619 2.41 -12.21 32.05
C ALA A 619 2.67 -13.32 33.09
N ASN A 620 1.92 -13.37 34.18
CA ASN A 620 1.99 -14.46 35.16
C ASN A 620 1.59 -15.81 34.53
N VAL A 621 0.49 -15.84 33.77
CA VAL A 621 0.02 -17.06 33.08
C VAL A 621 1.05 -17.55 32.07
N SER A 622 1.62 -16.64 31.27
CA SER A 622 2.68 -16.97 30.31
C SER A 622 3.92 -17.54 31.02
N ALA A 623 4.36 -16.90 32.11
CA ALA A 623 5.52 -17.37 32.87
C ALA A 623 5.28 -18.74 33.54
N ALA A 624 4.07 -18.97 34.06
CA ALA A 624 3.69 -20.25 34.65
C ALA A 624 3.71 -21.37 33.60
N LEU A 625 3.14 -21.11 32.40
CA LEU A 625 3.17 -22.06 31.28
C LEU A 625 4.61 -22.41 30.88
N CYS A 626 5.50 -21.43 30.72
CA CYS A 626 6.90 -21.68 30.40
C CYS A 626 7.60 -22.49 31.52
N THR A 627 7.32 -22.17 32.78
CA THR A 627 7.89 -22.88 33.94
C THR A 627 7.48 -24.36 33.95
N GLU A 628 6.19 -24.64 33.78
CA GLU A 628 5.66 -26.02 33.71
C GLU A 628 6.39 -26.81 32.62
N LYS A 629 6.54 -26.22 31.43
CA LYS A 629 7.14 -26.89 30.27
C LYS A 629 8.64 -27.10 30.43
N LEU A 630 9.35 -26.17 31.05
CA LEU A 630 10.76 -26.34 31.43
C LEU A 630 10.93 -27.51 32.41
N VAL A 631 10.11 -27.58 33.47
CA VAL A 631 10.15 -28.68 34.45
C VAL A 631 9.90 -30.03 33.77
N LEU A 632 8.90 -30.11 32.89
CA LEU A 632 8.63 -31.34 32.12
C LEU A 632 9.79 -31.73 31.22
N ALA A 633 10.42 -30.77 30.53
CA ALA A 633 11.59 -31.03 29.69
C ALA A 633 12.77 -31.57 30.50
N SER A 634 13.03 -31.03 31.70
CA SER A 634 14.06 -31.52 32.61
C SER A 634 13.76 -32.94 33.13
N LEU A 635 12.51 -33.25 33.46
CA LEU A 635 12.11 -34.59 33.91
C LEU A 635 12.29 -35.65 32.82
N VAL A 636 11.96 -35.34 31.56
CA VAL A 636 12.17 -36.26 30.43
C VAL A 636 13.65 -36.56 30.22
N LYS A 637 14.55 -35.57 30.40
CA LYS A 637 15.99 -35.80 30.36
C LYS A 637 16.44 -36.76 31.45
N ILE A 638 15.96 -36.58 32.68
CA ILE A 638 16.30 -37.47 33.81
C ILE A 638 15.84 -38.90 33.54
N ASP A 639 14.63 -39.11 33.00
CA ASP A 639 14.13 -40.44 32.65
C ASP A 639 14.96 -41.10 31.53
N ARG A 640 15.37 -40.33 30.51
CA ARG A 640 16.28 -40.83 29.46
C ARG A 640 17.65 -41.23 30.04
N VAL A 641 18.22 -40.43 30.94
CA VAL A 641 19.48 -40.75 31.61
C VAL A 641 19.32 -42.02 32.46
N LYS A 642 18.24 -42.16 33.23
CA LYS A 642 17.97 -43.38 34.03
C LYS A 642 17.82 -44.63 33.17
N LYS A 643 17.17 -44.53 32.00
CA LYS A 643 17.04 -45.66 31.05
C LYS A 643 18.36 -46.06 30.40
N ILE A 644 19.29 -45.12 30.20
CA ILE A 644 20.64 -45.41 29.70
C ILE A 644 21.51 -46.05 30.79
N TYR A 645 21.27 -45.73 32.07
CA TYR A 645 22.05 -46.19 33.22
C TYR A 645 21.44 -47.39 33.98
N VAL A 646 20.43 -48.10 33.43
CA VAL A 646 20.07 -49.41 33.97
C VAL A 646 21.25 -50.35 33.71
N PRO A 647 21.94 -50.85 34.75
CA PRO A 647 23.04 -51.77 34.54
C PRO A 647 22.49 -53.00 33.83
N VAL A 648 23.17 -53.43 32.76
CA VAL A 648 23.02 -54.79 32.24
C VAL A 648 23.57 -55.73 33.33
N SER A 649 22.78 -55.96 34.38
CA SER A 649 23.04 -57.02 35.34
C SER A 649 22.73 -58.34 34.64
N LYS A 650 23.80 -58.88 34.06
CA LYS A 650 24.15 -60.28 33.74
C LYS A 650 23.02 -61.32 33.77
N LYS A 651 22.94 -62.05 32.65
CA LYS A 651 22.56 -63.45 32.55
C LYS A 651 23.14 -64.31 33.68
#